data_AF-A0AAD4BQ72-F1
#
_entry.id   AF-A0AAD4BQ72-F1
#
_cell.length_a   1.000
_cell.length_b   1.000
_cell.length_c   1.000
_cell.angle_alpha   90.00
_cell.angle_beta   90.00
_cell.angle_gamma   90.00
#
_symmetry.space_group_name_H-M   'P 1'
#
loop_
_entity.id
_entity.type
_entity.pdbx_description
1 polymer ?
#
loop_
_entity_poly.entity_id
_entity_poly.type
_entity_poly.pdbx_seq_one_letter_code
_entity_poly.pdbx_strand_id
1 'polypeptide(L)'
;MATLSTGSDCKANCLAVSNDGKWIAARTWSTWNALFVWDAKTYKQLFKHDYIRFIRAVDFSPDSKRLVMASYHSDEAIVWDVASNKQVQTLQHNYVISAKYSPTGDCIATAAEKSVRLWDSNNGRLLVDIDVIVTPYYNTGLVCNLIQPPDQQSQNGLSPTATSSRALPCQSMGNSTITLWDMSTHAQVGLIQHPQDIQTIAFSPDDQSLAFGGKDGKISILRVSSIIDSIALSRLHPTFQEPEIQIDNAVLDSWKHNQLENAETLLTAAISDSQNPAHPVFASRALVRTRLAKWDAALVDAERALDIQPSIIAFLAKSVAHVGKGEKDKAYRACDIAFEHFHSSHVTFLLLIKAIIVFMAGEHPDAISRVDDIIATVSFNSICYVVQAYMYLLFGNSQMECGNHDGAIQSFERAQAQQRDYPGPPFSAISLITGWKFDNFDITIRQRLCEALDAAGRTNDAAKCFHDLKTELGGHGEHLEWVHVFGQRSSKKLEHLGDIAVGIQRYDEAISHYSTALSVILSSPKAILIKQSKARLATGSWKEALDDANQVITLDASSPWGYEIKHTALHKGGDYDNAADAFETMLTKMAESPDPDVQRHGDQYISPSSTRATIRKIVHRTLRHSPRVLINTTTGHLHNRAEQASAFESLPIFKELVSSTTTRIDYVRIKREVREYFRYQVVHIAVYDLGESPTHDKLQMFCKIVRDAGFDWAWSDTCCIDKSDHFVLQEALVAMFKWYQGSAMMIVFLRGVRSSSQRGALVRSVWNTRAWTLQEYVASKTIHFYTEDWTPYLDLQLLNHKESPEVISEMEHATGVSAQQLMVLRPGLTSIREKLCLASTRETTLVEDAAYSLLGIFSVTGIPAIYGEGEGSLGRLLAHILAGSGDASILAWTGESGSFNSCLPAHITVFNAPATLHLPSPISESEMERHITASHSSSFDFDSALRLYERLNDLSPPWFAASRMKLPCIAFQLPPLTPYRTRSGRVYRADTVAFGMVEIKARHDLSRMKTLYLIHPWLETVLEREDIHGGVLIDDGVAPPPSPLTDGEELDDEEIDNDSSSFAEPEFPSHPAPIRMPSMDKETRARRLVARLRQPFGALLVTLASTGRRTMDYRRVAADSLITAQFQEGVSLADILDNVRVLDVL
;
A
#
# COMPACT_ATOMS: atom_id res chain seq x y z
N MET A 1 12.65 -14.50 -35.06
CA MET A 1 13.75 -14.03 -34.19
C MET A 1 14.22 -15.19 -33.34
N ALA A 2 15.52 -15.27 -33.05
CA ALA A 2 16.08 -16.16 -32.04
C ALA A 2 16.62 -15.30 -30.90
N THR A 3 16.28 -15.62 -29.65
CA THR A 3 16.67 -14.84 -28.47
C THR A 3 17.79 -15.57 -27.74
N LEU A 4 19.01 -15.04 -27.79
CA LEU A 4 20.13 -15.53 -26.98
C LEU A 4 19.97 -15.03 -25.54
N SER A 5 19.71 -15.95 -24.61
CA SER A 5 19.60 -15.64 -23.18
C SER A 5 20.89 -15.98 -22.44
N THR A 6 21.31 -15.11 -21.52
CA THR A 6 22.35 -15.37 -20.50
C THR A 6 21.77 -15.97 -19.21
N GLY A 7 20.47 -16.28 -19.19
CA GLY A 7 19.74 -16.72 -17.99
C GLY A 7 19.29 -15.59 -17.07
N SER A 8 19.13 -14.36 -17.58
CA SER A 8 18.73 -13.19 -16.79
C SER A 8 18.08 -12.09 -17.61
N ASP A 9 17.08 -11.40 -17.05
CA ASP A 9 16.32 -10.31 -17.69
C ASP A 9 17.06 -8.95 -17.66
N CYS A 10 18.38 -8.99 -17.87
CA CYS A 10 19.27 -7.84 -17.73
C CYS A 10 19.78 -7.35 -19.08
N LYS A 11 19.88 -6.02 -19.25
CA LYS A 11 20.35 -5.38 -20.48
C LYS A 11 21.75 -5.88 -20.87
N ALA A 12 21.92 -6.20 -22.16
CA ALA A 12 23.24 -6.44 -22.75
C ALA A 12 24.02 -5.12 -22.84
N ASN A 13 25.28 -5.13 -22.43
CA ASN A 13 26.10 -3.92 -22.26
C ASN A 13 27.26 -3.82 -23.25
N CYS A 14 27.67 -4.95 -23.83
CA CYS A 14 28.56 -5.03 -24.98
C CYS A 14 28.20 -6.28 -25.80
N LEU A 15 28.38 -6.18 -27.12
CA LEU A 15 28.10 -7.21 -28.10
C LEU A 15 29.16 -7.13 -29.21
N ALA A 16 29.72 -8.26 -29.60
CA ALA A 16 30.61 -8.40 -30.75
C ALA A 16 30.20 -9.63 -31.57
N VAL A 17 30.40 -9.58 -32.87
CA VAL A 17 30.17 -10.69 -33.81
C VAL A 17 31.45 -10.90 -34.60
N SER A 18 31.84 -12.15 -34.84
CA SER A 18 33.03 -12.43 -35.65
C SER A 18 32.80 -12.08 -37.12
N ASN A 19 33.86 -11.63 -37.80
CA ASN A 19 33.80 -11.15 -39.19
C ASN A 19 33.39 -12.27 -40.18
N ASP A 20 33.63 -13.54 -39.82
CA ASP A 20 33.19 -14.73 -40.55
C ASP A 20 31.75 -15.19 -40.22
N GLY A 21 31.05 -14.49 -39.34
CA GLY A 21 29.67 -14.77 -38.94
C GLY A 21 29.48 -16.10 -38.22
N LYS A 22 30.52 -16.68 -37.61
CA LYS A 22 30.42 -17.93 -36.83
C LYS A 22 30.19 -17.72 -35.34
N TRP A 23 30.71 -16.64 -34.75
CA TRP A 23 30.71 -16.43 -33.30
C TRP A 23 30.00 -15.14 -32.90
N ILE A 24 29.28 -15.18 -31.78
CA ILE A 24 28.70 -14.01 -31.12
C ILE A 24 29.25 -13.99 -29.68
N ALA A 25 29.73 -12.85 -29.21
CA ALA A 25 30.20 -12.65 -27.84
C ALA A 25 29.42 -11.50 -27.19
N ALA A 26 28.92 -11.68 -25.96
CA ALA A 26 28.17 -10.64 -25.25
C ALA A 26 28.28 -10.73 -23.72
N ARG A 27 27.90 -9.64 -23.05
CA ARG A 27 27.73 -9.56 -21.58
C ARG A 27 26.46 -8.81 -21.19
N THR A 28 25.75 -9.31 -20.16
CA THR A 28 24.62 -8.64 -19.49
C THR A 28 25.01 -7.98 -18.16
N TRP A 29 24.16 -7.10 -17.61
CA TRP A 29 24.42 -6.40 -16.33
C TRP A 29 24.53 -7.33 -15.11
N SER A 30 23.64 -8.31 -14.96
CA SER A 30 23.62 -9.31 -13.87
C SER A 30 24.89 -10.14 -13.81
N THR A 31 25.39 -10.58 -14.97
CA THR A 31 26.59 -11.40 -15.14
C THR A 31 27.81 -10.51 -15.37
N TRP A 32 27.98 -9.51 -14.50
CA TRP A 32 28.97 -8.44 -14.66
C TRP A 32 30.41 -8.94 -14.81
N ASN A 33 30.70 -10.09 -14.23
CA ASN A 33 32.00 -10.75 -14.22
C ASN A 33 32.21 -11.76 -15.35
N ALA A 34 31.21 -12.05 -16.20
CA ALA A 34 31.26 -13.17 -17.14
C ALA A 34 31.12 -12.76 -18.62
N LEU A 35 31.84 -13.49 -19.49
CA LEU A 35 31.67 -13.44 -20.95
C LEU A 35 30.95 -14.69 -21.44
N PHE A 36 29.98 -14.51 -22.33
CA PHE A 36 29.30 -15.60 -23.02
C PHE A 36 29.66 -15.57 -24.50
N VAL A 37 29.97 -16.73 -25.07
CA VAL A 37 30.22 -16.90 -26.51
C VAL A 37 29.33 -18.01 -27.07
N TRP A 38 28.62 -17.71 -28.16
CA TRP A 38 27.71 -18.63 -28.85
C TRP A 38 28.16 -18.88 -30.30
N ASP A 39 27.82 -20.06 -30.82
CA ASP A 39 27.83 -20.34 -32.24
C ASP A 39 26.61 -19.65 -32.90
N ALA A 40 26.88 -18.80 -33.89
CA ALA A 40 25.90 -17.92 -34.50
C ALA A 40 24.91 -18.64 -35.44
N LYS A 41 25.15 -19.91 -35.79
CA LYS A 41 24.32 -20.71 -36.71
C LYS A 41 23.41 -21.69 -35.99
N THR A 42 23.85 -22.19 -34.85
CA THR A 42 23.14 -23.16 -34.01
C THR A 42 22.57 -22.54 -32.73
N TYR A 43 22.96 -21.30 -32.42
CA TYR A 43 22.59 -20.54 -31.21
C TYR A 43 22.98 -21.21 -29.89
N LYS A 44 23.85 -22.21 -29.93
CA LYS A 44 24.36 -22.91 -28.74
C LYS A 44 25.49 -22.12 -28.11
N GLN A 45 25.44 -21.99 -26.79
CA GLN A 45 26.56 -21.47 -26.00
C GLN A 45 27.75 -22.44 -26.09
N LEU A 46 28.91 -21.93 -26.47
CA LEU A 46 30.15 -22.69 -26.63
C LEU A 46 30.94 -22.75 -25.33
N PHE A 47 31.11 -21.58 -24.71
CA PHE A 47 31.72 -21.43 -23.40
C PHE A 47 31.18 -20.19 -22.67
N LYS A 48 31.32 -20.23 -21.35
CA LYS A 48 31.20 -19.10 -20.43
C LYS A 48 32.53 -18.99 -19.71
N HIS A 49 33.12 -17.81 -19.67
CA HIS A 49 34.26 -17.51 -18.80
C HIS A 49 33.84 -16.60 -17.67
N ASP A 50 34.13 -16.99 -16.44
CA ASP A 50 34.02 -16.15 -15.25
C ASP A 50 35.37 -15.49 -14.97
N TYR A 51 35.38 -14.16 -15.00
CA TYR A 51 36.52 -13.31 -14.66
C TYR A 51 36.31 -12.66 -13.29
N ILE A 52 37.31 -11.91 -12.82
CA ILE A 52 37.31 -11.26 -11.50
C ILE A 52 36.87 -9.78 -11.57
N ARG A 53 36.88 -9.15 -12.76
CA ARG A 53 36.59 -7.71 -12.96
C ARG A 53 35.62 -7.48 -14.14
N PHE A 54 34.92 -6.35 -14.13
CA PHE A 54 33.83 -6.04 -15.06
C PHE A 54 34.31 -5.84 -16.51
N ILE A 55 33.94 -6.72 -17.44
CA ILE A 55 34.33 -6.58 -18.85
C ILE A 55 33.70 -5.31 -19.44
N ARG A 56 34.53 -4.45 -20.08
CA ARG A 56 34.13 -3.13 -20.57
C ARG A 56 34.03 -3.06 -22.10
N ALA A 57 34.96 -3.69 -22.81
CA ALA A 57 34.97 -3.80 -24.27
C ALA A 57 35.41 -5.20 -24.72
N VAL A 58 34.91 -5.64 -25.88
CA VAL A 58 35.16 -6.95 -26.51
C VAL A 58 35.21 -6.74 -28.03
N ASP A 59 36.16 -7.37 -28.72
CA ASP A 59 36.32 -7.23 -30.17
C ASP A 59 37.02 -8.44 -30.81
N PHE A 60 36.51 -8.94 -31.94
CA PHE A 60 37.13 -10.05 -32.68
C PHE A 60 38.21 -9.54 -33.65
N SER A 61 39.24 -10.34 -33.90
CA SER A 61 40.17 -10.08 -35.01
C SER A 61 39.46 -10.22 -36.37
N PRO A 62 39.91 -9.51 -37.42
CA PRO A 62 39.30 -9.62 -38.76
C PRO A 62 39.32 -11.03 -39.34
N ASP A 63 40.33 -11.84 -38.97
CA ASP A 63 40.44 -13.27 -39.33
C ASP A 63 39.56 -14.21 -38.49
N SER A 64 38.81 -13.66 -37.52
CA SER A 64 37.86 -14.34 -36.63
C SER A 64 38.45 -15.43 -35.71
N LYS A 65 39.78 -15.50 -35.56
CA LYS A 65 40.46 -16.47 -34.69
C LYS A 65 40.73 -15.96 -33.28
N ARG A 66 40.97 -14.65 -33.13
CA ARG A 66 41.32 -14.02 -31.85
C ARG A 66 40.20 -13.10 -31.36
N LEU A 67 40.20 -12.83 -30.06
CA LEU A 67 39.27 -11.96 -29.36
C LEU A 67 40.07 -11.11 -28.36
N VAL A 68 40.00 -9.78 -28.44
CA VAL A 68 40.55 -8.88 -27.43
C VAL A 68 39.45 -8.43 -26.47
N MET A 69 39.81 -8.30 -25.19
CA MET A 69 38.92 -7.93 -24.11
C MET A 69 39.58 -6.94 -23.17
N ALA A 70 38.90 -5.84 -22.84
CA ALA A 70 39.30 -4.88 -21.80
C ALA A 70 38.36 -4.97 -20.60
N SER A 71 38.88 -4.77 -19.38
CA SER A 71 38.12 -4.92 -18.14
C SER A 71 38.32 -3.70 -17.22
N TYR A 72 37.24 -3.28 -16.58
CA TYR A 72 37.16 -2.07 -15.78
C TYR A 72 38.08 -2.14 -14.54
N HIS A 73 38.83 -1.07 -14.29
CA HIS A 73 39.94 -1.04 -13.33
C HIS A 73 40.89 -2.24 -13.48
N SER A 74 41.14 -2.70 -14.71
CA SER A 74 42.25 -3.62 -15.05
C SER A 74 43.35 -2.82 -15.73
N ASP A 75 44.60 -3.10 -15.39
CA ASP A 75 45.76 -2.54 -16.08
C ASP A 75 46.08 -3.29 -17.39
N GLU A 76 45.29 -4.33 -17.68
CA GLU A 76 45.51 -5.26 -18.78
C GLU A 76 44.30 -5.35 -19.73
N ALA A 77 44.58 -5.32 -21.04
CA ALA A 77 43.72 -5.93 -22.06
C ALA A 77 44.25 -7.32 -22.41
N ILE A 78 43.35 -8.28 -22.59
CA ILE A 78 43.70 -9.70 -22.75
C ILE A 78 43.25 -10.17 -24.13
N VAL A 79 44.14 -10.87 -24.85
CA VAL A 79 43.85 -11.50 -26.15
C VAL A 79 43.69 -13.01 -25.96
N TRP A 80 42.59 -13.54 -26.47
CA TRP A 80 42.24 -14.97 -26.46
C TRP A 80 42.21 -15.54 -27.88
N ASP A 81 42.57 -16.81 -28.03
CA ASP A 81 42.26 -17.62 -29.21
C ASP A 81 40.92 -18.32 -29.00
N VAL A 82 39.98 -18.10 -29.93
CA VAL A 82 38.57 -18.49 -29.81
C VAL A 82 38.37 -20.00 -30.01
N ALA A 83 39.24 -20.65 -30.78
CA ALA A 83 39.10 -22.05 -31.14
C ALA A 83 39.71 -23.01 -30.10
N SER A 84 40.87 -22.65 -29.53
CA SER A 84 41.53 -23.39 -28.46
C SER A 84 41.11 -22.95 -27.05
N ASN A 85 40.36 -21.85 -26.96
CA ASN A 85 39.85 -21.22 -25.74
C ASN A 85 40.95 -20.93 -24.70
N LYS A 86 42.02 -20.25 -25.13
CA LYS A 86 43.18 -19.90 -24.30
C LYS A 86 43.57 -18.43 -24.47
N GLN A 87 44.04 -17.83 -23.37
CA GLN A 87 44.77 -16.57 -23.39
C GLN A 87 46.08 -16.73 -24.18
N VAL A 88 46.29 -15.85 -25.16
CA VAL A 88 47.46 -15.80 -26.04
C VAL A 88 48.39 -14.65 -25.64
N GLN A 89 47.83 -13.53 -25.17
CA GLN A 89 48.56 -12.29 -24.99
C GLN A 89 47.94 -11.42 -23.89
N THR A 90 48.78 -10.59 -23.27
CA THR A 90 48.40 -9.54 -22.30
C THR A 90 49.02 -8.23 -22.75
N LEU A 91 48.25 -7.15 -22.73
CA LEU A 91 48.65 -5.80 -23.16
C LEU A 91 48.52 -4.85 -21.96
N GLN A 92 49.65 -4.33 -21.47
CA GLN A 92 49.71 -3.50 -20.26
C GLN A 92 49.40 -2.03 -20.57
N HIS A 93 48.23 -1.54 -20.19
CA HIS A 93 47.77 -0.17 -20.42
C HIS A 93 46.93 0.39 -19.26
N ASN A 94 47.39 0.17 -18.02
CA ASN A 94 47.03 0.92 -16.80
C ASN A 94 45.65 1.61 -16.82
N TYR A 95 44.61 0.95 -16.28
CA TYR A 95 43.20 1.35 -16.36
C TYR A 95 42.62 1.33 -17.79
N VAL A 96 42.61 0.15 -18.43
CA VAL A 96 42.08 -0.03 -19.79
C VAL A 96 40.56 0.08 -19.84
N ILE A 97 40.07 1.12 -20.52
CA ILE A 97 38.63 1.39 -20.67
C ILE A 97 38.04 0.83 -21.98
N SER A 98 38.86 0.68 -23.04
CA SER A 98 38.42 0.22 -24.36
C SER A 98 39.55 -0.47 -25.13
N ALA A 99 39.22 -1.43 -26.00
CA ALA A 99 40.17 -2.14 -26.86
C ALA A 99 39.53 -2.58 -28.19
N LYS A 100 40.28 -2.48 -29.31
CA LYS A 100 39.84 -2.81 -30.68
C LYS A 100 40.96 -3.35 -31.56
N TYR A 101 40.63 -4.22 -32.51
CA TYR A 101 41.52 -4.60 -33.61
C TYR A 101 41.47 -3.60 -34.78
N SER A 102 42.58 -3.43 -35.49
CA SER A 102 42.55 -2.75 -36.80
C SER A 102 41.84 -3.62 -37.85
N PRO A 103 41.18 -3.04 -38.88
CA PRO A 103 40.52 -3.79 -39.96
C PRO A 103 41.43 -4.75 -40.74
N THR A 104 42.74 -4.47 -40.81
CA THR A 104 43.73 -5.38 -41.40
C THR A 104 44.18 -6.50 -40.47
N GLY A 105 43.95 -6.34 -39.16
CA GLY A 105 44.41 -7.26 -38.13
C GLY A 105 45.88 -7.13 -37.76
N ASP A 106 46.62 -6.13 -38.25
CA ASP A 106 48.04 -5.89 -37.93
C ASP A 106 48.26 -5.32 -36.52
N CYS A 107 47.27 -4.61 -35.99
CA CYS A 107 47.41 -3.86 -34.75
C CYS A 107 46.19 -4.04 -33.83
N ILE A 108 46.42 -3.83 -32.53
CA ILE A 108 45.38 -3.68 -31.51
C ILE A 108 45.54 -2.28 -30.90
N ALA A 109 44.45 -1.53 -30.80
CA ALA A 109 44.43 -0.25 -30.10
C ALA A 109 43.76 -0.41 -28.74
N THR A 110 44.33 0.21 -27.71
CA THR A 110 43.76 0.27 -26.35
C THR A 110 43.69 1.72 -25.87
N ALA A 111 42.68 2.05 -25.06
CA ALA A 111 42.56 3.34 -24.39
C ALA A 111 42.58 3.17 -22.88
N ALA A 112 43.19 4.16 -22.21
CA ALA A 112 43.18 4.36 -20.76
C ALA A 112 42.82 5.81 -20.44
N GLU A 113 42.72 6.15 -19.15
CA GLU A 113 42.36 7.51 -18.69
C GLU A 113 43.33 8.62 -19.14
N LYS A 114 44.57 8.28 -19.51
CA LYS A 114 45.63 9.27 -19.79
C LYS A 114 46.45 9.02 -21.07
N SER A 115 46.24 7.89 -21.76
CA SER A 115 46.87 7.67 -23.07
C SER A 115 46.09 6.68 -23.95
N VAL A 116 46.41 6.68 -25.24
CA VAL A 116 45.99 5.67 -26.23
C VAL A 116 47.25 4.91 -26.66
N ARG A 117 47.22 3.57 -26.59
CA ARG A 117 48.34 2.70 -27.00
C ARG A 117 47.98 1.87 -28.22
N LEU A 118 48.96 1.71 -29.13
CA LEU A 118 48.90 0.76 -30.22
C LEU A 118 49.87 -0.39 -29.99
N TRP A 119 49.42 -1.60 -30.26
CA TRP A 119 50.16 -2.84 -30.07
C TRP A 119 50.21 -3.63 -31.37
N ASP A 120 51.33 -4.31 -31.59
CA ASP A 120 51.45 -5.34 -32.62
C ASP A 120 50.50 -6.51 -32.29
N SER A 121 49.63 -6.89 -33.23
CA SER A 121 48.60 -7.91 -32.99
C SER A 121 49.15 -9.34 -32.89
N ASN A 122 50.36 -9.57 -33.41
CA ASN A 122 50.99 -10.88 -33.57
C ASN A 122 51.91 -11.22 -32.39
N ASN A 123 52.66 -10.22 -31.90
CA ASN A 123 53.65 -10.38 -30.83
C ASN A 123 53.39 -9.53 -29.57
N GLY A 124 52.43 -8.61 -29.58
CA GLY A 124 52.04 -7.83 -28.40
C GLY A 124 53.02 -6.74 -27.99
N ARG A 125 53.98 -6.37 -28.85
CA ARG A 125 54.88 -5.24 -28.60
C ARG A 125 54.13 -3.90 -28.71
N LEU A 126 54.41 -2.99 -27.78
CA LEU A 126 53.98 -1.59 -27.86
C LEU A 126 54.63 -0.92 -29.09
N LEU A 127 53.79 -0.38 -29.98
CA LEU A 127 54.20 0.35 -31.18
C LEU A 127 54.20 1.86 -30.94
N VAL A 128 53.16 2.37 -30.27
CA VAL A 128 52.95 3.81 -30.01
C VAL A 128 52.23 3.98 -28.67
N ASP A 129 52.61 5.01 -27.91
CA ASP A 129 51.89 5.54 -26.75
C ASP A 129 51.60 7.01 -27.03
N ILE A 130 50.34 7.45 -26.88
CA ILE A 130 49.90 8.82 -27.17
C ILE A 130 49.20 9.37 -25.94
N ASP A 131 49.82 10.29 -25.22
CA ASP A 131 49.22 10.94 -24.05
C ASP A 131 48.00 11.78 -24.45
N VAL A 132 46.83 11.44 -23.90
CA VAL A 132 45.54 12.07 -24.18
C VAL A 132 44.71 12.06 -22.89
N ILE A 133 44.15 13.21 -22.50
CA ILE A 133 43.29 13.30 -21.31
C ILE A 133 41.93 12.67 -21.63
N VAL A 134 41.63 11.52 -21.01
CA VAL A 134 40.39 10.77 -21.19
C VAL A 134 39.66 10.64 -19.86
N THR A 135 38.51 11.28 -19.71
CA THR A 135 37.84 11.27 -18.39
C THR A 135 37.33 9.86 -18.03
N PRO A 136 37.39 9.42 -16.76
CA PRO A 136 37.18 8.00 -16.42
C PRO A 136 35.73 7.48 -16.58
N TYR A 137 34.77 8.39 -16.79
CA TYR A 137 33.35 8.11 -16.59
C TYR A 137 32.59 7.90 -17.92
N TYR A 138 32.23 6.63 -18.16
CA TYR A 138 31.35 6.11 -19.22
C TYR A 138 32.00 5.87 -20.61
N ASN A 139 31.19 5.57 -21.64
CA ASN A 139 31.64 4.87 -22.86
C ASN A 139 32.60 5.71 -23.74
N THR A 140 33.83 5.23 -23.93
CA THR A 140 34.74 5.74 -24.97
C THR A 140 34.68 4.90 -26.25
N GLY A 141 34.16 5.51 -27.32
CA GLY A 141 34.23 4.96 -28.67
C GLY A 141 35.63 5.14 -29.26
N LEU A 142 36.38 4.05 -29.39
CA LEU A 142 37.67 4.03 -30.08
C LEU A 142 37.54 3.18 -31.35
N VAL A 143 38.10 3.67 -32.46
CA VAL A 143 38.10 3.00 -33.78
C VAL A 143 39.48 3.25 -34.42
N CYS A 144 40.06 2.25 -35.09
CA CYS A 144 41.46 2.30 -35.54
C CYS A 144 41.66 1.75 -36.96
N ASN A 145 41.44 2.61 -37.96
CA ASN A 145 41.46 2.24 -39.37
C ASN A 145 42.72 2.74 -40.12
N LEU A 146 42.85 2.35 -41.39
CA LEU A 146 43.80 2.96 -42.32
C LEU A 146 43.04 3.90 -43.26
N ILE A 147 43.70 4.94 -43.75
CA ILE A 147 43.16 5.77 -44.83
C ILE A 147 44.20 5.79 -45.95
N GLN A 148 43.78 5.45 -47.16
CA GLN A 148 44.56 5.69 -48.37
C GLN A 148 44.15 7.03 -48.98
N PRO A 149 45.10 7.90 -49.36
CA PRO A 149 44.78 9.09 -50.14
C PRO A 149 44.24 8.67 -51.52
N PRO A 150 43.33 9.44 -52.14
CA PRO A 150 42.73 9.08 -53.42
C PRO A 150 43.77 9.12 -54.57
N ASP A 151 43.77 8.09 -55.42
CA ASP A 151 44.70 7.95 -56.55
C ASP A 151 44.62 9.12 -57.54
N GLN A 152 45.71 9.87 -57.67
CA GLN A 152 45.91 10.76 -58.82
C GLN A 152 46.48 9.97 -60.01
N GLN A 153 45.61 9.51 -60.91
CA GLN A 153 46.06 9.05 -62.24
C GLN A 153 46.53 10.25 -63.09
N SER A 154 47.84 10.50 -63.11
CA SER A 154 48.47 11.23 -64.21
C SER A 154 49.82 10.61 -64.58
N GLN A 155 50.16 10.68 -65.86
CA GLN A 155 51.32 9.99 -66.42
C GLN A 155 52.60 10.76 -66.13
N ASN A 156 53.53 10.16 -65.38
CA ASN A 156 54.91 9.91 -65.83
C ASN A 156 55.70 9.13 -64.77
N GLY A 157 56.51 8.17 -65.18
CA GLY A 157 57.08 7.17 -64.28
C GLY A 157 58.33 7.60 -63.53
N LEU A 158 58.22 7.70 -62.20
CA LEU A 158 59.29 7.42 -61.23
C LEU A 158 58.62 6.81 -59.98
N SER A 159 59.30 5.88 -59.29
CA SER A 159 58.66 4.97 -58.34
C SER A 159 58.10 5.65 -57.07
N PRO A 160 56.82 5.41 -56.69
CA PRO A 160 56.30 5.84 -55.41
C PRO A 160 56.78 4.92 -54.28
N THR A 161 57.72 5.39 -53.46
CA THR A 161 58.06 4.74 -52.18
C THR A 161 56.92 4.96 -51.18
N ALA A 162 56.36 3.87 -50.66
CA ALA A 162 55.15 3.90 -49.86
C ALA A 162 55.25 4.77 -48.59
N THR A 163 54.31 5.70 -48.45
CA THR A 163 54.03 6.45 -47.21
C THR A 163 52.51 6.43 -47.00
N SER A 164 52.04 5.52 -46.13
CA SER A 164 50.62 5.35 -45.84
C SER A 164 50.22 6.15 -44.61
N SER A 165 49.43 7.21 -44.82
CA SER A 165 48.82 8.07 -43.79
C SER A 165 47.72 7.34 -43.03
N ARG A 166 48.11 6.39 -42.18
CA ARG A 166 47.25 5.71 -41.20
C ARG A 166 46.63 6.76 -40.27
N ALA A 167 45.31 6.73 -40.06
CA ALA A 167 44.62 7.76 -39.27
C ALA A 167 43.69 7.17 -38.19
N LEU A 168 43.80 7.67 -36.96
CA LEU A 168 42.95 7.26 -35.82
C LEU A 168 41.94 8.35 -35.46
N PRO A 169 40.62 8.07 -35.49
CA PRO A 169 39.65 8.79 -34.68
C PRO A 169 39.71 8.29 -33.23
N CYS A 170 39.96 9.19 -32.28
CA CYS A 170 39.70 8.89 -30.86
C CYS A 170 38.80 9.95 -30.23
N GLN A 171 37.92 9.48 -29.34
CA GLN A 171 36.93 10.27 -28.64
C GLN A 171 37.18 10.18 -27.14
N SER A 172 37.29 11.34 -26.50
CA SER A 172 37.20 11.46 -25.04
C SER A 172 35.75 11.77 -24.66
N MET A 173 35.23 11.18 -23.58
CA MET A 173 33.90 11.52 -23.07
C MET A 173 34.00 12.75 -22.14
N GLY A 174 33.00 13.63 -22.18
CA GLY A 174 33.02 14.96 -21.55
C GLY A 174 33.38 16.08 -22.53
N ASN A 175 34.24 15.80 -23.52
CA ASN A 175 34.44 16.68 -24.67
C ASN A 175 33.48 16.26 -25.79
N SER A 176 32.73 17.21 -26.36
CA SER A 176 31.82 16.94 -27.47
C SER A 176 32.53 16.80 -28.83
N THR A 177 33.72 16.19 -28.84
CA THR A 177 34.68 16.28 -29.94
C THR A 177 35.30 14.94 -30.35
N ILE A 178 35.39 14.69 -31.66
CA ILE A 178 36.22 13.63 -32.24
C ILE A 178 37.57 14.23 -32.62
N THR A 179 38.68 13.66 -32.14
CA THR A 179 40.02 14.02 -32.59
C THR A 179 40.49 13.04 -33.67
N LEU A 180 41.12 13.55 -34.74
CA LEU A 180 41.74 12.74 -35.80
C LEU A 180 43.26 12.88 -35.71
N TRP A 181 43.97 11.75 -35.69
CA TRP A 181 45.42 11.68 -35.55
C TRP A 181 46.06 10.98 -36.73
N ASP A 182 47.16 11.52 -37.26
CA ASP A 182 47.98 10.85 -38.27
C ASP A 182 49.10 10.06 -37.59
N MET A 183 49.18 8.77 -37.91
CA MET A 183 50.08 7.80 -37.27
C MET A 183 51.45 7.70 -37.94
N SER A 184 51.70 8.46 -39.01
CA SER A 184 53.02 8.59 -39.64
C SER A 184 53.81 9.79 -39.08
N THR A 185 53.09 10.80 -38.59
CA THR A 185 53.62 12.04 -38.02
C THR A 185 53.40 12.15 -36.51
N HIS A 186 52.54 11.30 -35.93
CA HIS A 186 52.06 11.35 -34.54
C HIS A 186 51.35 12.68 -34.17
N ALA A 187 50.90 13.44 -35.17
CA ALA A 187 50.23 14.73 -34.97
C ALA A 187 48.71 14.58 -35.02
N GLN A 188 48.00 15.38 -34.21
CA GLN A 188 46.58 15.59 -34.42
C GLN A 188 46.37 16.35 -35.74
N VAL A 189 45.71 15.71 -36.70
CA VAL A 189 45.36 16.32 -38.00
C VAL A 189 43.99 16.98 -38.00
N GLY A 190 43.06 16.62 -37.11
CA GLY A 190 41.72 17.22 -37.11
C GLY A 190 40.97 17.19 -35.78
N LEU A 191 39.94 18.02 -35.69
CA LEU A 191 38.99 18.10 -34.59
C LEU A 191 37.58 18.32 -35.16
N ILE A 192 36.65 17.42 -34.89
CA ILE A 192 35.23 17.56 -35.26
C ILE A 192 34.47 17.88 -33.96
N GLN A 193 33.91 19.09 -33.84
CA GLN A 193 33.07 19.45 -32.70
C GLN A 193 31.59 19.16 -32.99
N HIS A 194 30.88 18.67 -31.98
CA HIS A 194 29.44 18.39 -31.97
C HIS A 194 28.78 19.19 -30.83
N PRO A 195 27.49 19.56 -30.89
CA PRO A 195 26.85 20.34 -29.82
C PRO A 195 26.42 19.50 -28.59
N GLN A 196 26.55 18.17 -28.65
CA GLN A 196 26.06 17.21 -27.65
C GLN A 196 27.02 16.02 -27.54
N ASP A 197 27.04 15.33 -26.39
CA ASP A 197 27.89 14.15 -26.17
C ASP A 197 27.70 13.09 -27.28
N ILE A 198 28.81 12.71 -27.91
CA ILE A 198 28.86 11.59 -28.84
C ILE A 198 28.85 10.28 -28.02
N GLN A 199 28.04 9.31 -28.44
CA GLN A 199 27.86 8.02 -27.76
C GLN A 199 28.42 6.84 -28.56
N THR A 200 28.59 7.00 -29.88
CA THR A 200 29.14 5.95 -30.76
C THR A 200 29.77 6.55 -32.01
N ILE A 201 30.78 5.87 -32.55
CA ILE A 201 31.53 6.21 -33.77
C ILE A 201 31.79 4.92 -34.55
N ALA A 202 31.66 4.96 -35.87
CA ALA A 202 32.04 3.88 -36.78
C ALA A 202 32.51 4.46 -38.14
N PHE A 203 33.51 3.84 -38.77
CA PHE A 203 33.82 4.09 -40.19
C PHE A 203 32.95 3.23 -41.11
N SER A 204 32.76 3.68 -42.34
CA SER A 204 32.31 2.84 -43.45
C SER A 204 33.40 1.82 -43.84
N PRO A 205 33.05 0.62 -44.34
CA PRO A 205 34.04 -0.40 -44.73
C PRO A 205 34.94 -0.05 -45.94
N ASP A 206 34.77 1.15 -46.53
CA ASP A 206 35.60 1.72 -47.60
C ASP A 206 36.52 2.85 -47.09
N ASP A 207 36.56 3.08 -45.77
CA ASP A 207 37.34 4.11 -45.06
C ASP A 207 37.09 5.57 -45.51
N GLN A 208 36.10 5.84 -46.37
CA GLN A 208 35.83 7.19 -46.88
C GLN A 208 34.89 8.03 -46.00
N SER A 209 34.07 7.40 -45.16
CA SER A 209 32.99 8.07 -44.41
C SER A 209 33.01 7.70 -42.93
N LEU A 210 33.02 8.72 -42.07
CA LEU A 210 32.90 8.59 -40.62
C LEU A 210 31.44 8.82 -40.20
N ALA A 211 30.84 7.83 -39.54
CA ALA A 211 29.51 7.94 -38.92
C ALA A 211 29.65 8.07 -37.41
N PHE A 212 28.84 8.93 -36.78
CA PHE A 212 28.76 9.04 -35.32
C PHE A 212 27.37 9.43 -34.86
N GLY A 213 26.99 9.02 -33.64
CA GLY A 213 25.68 9.31 -33.05
C GLY A 213 25.79 9.92 -31.66
N GLY A 214 24.94 10.91 -31.37
CA GLY A 214 24.97 11.69 -30.12
C GLY A 214 23.75 11.50 -29.22
N LYS A 215 23.81 12.11 -28.02
CA LYS A 215 22.65 12.22 -27.10
C LYS A 215 21.45 13.00 -27.69
N ASP A 216 21.64 13.72 -28.78
CA ASP A 216 20.58 14.42 -29.52
C ASP A 216 19.70 13.50 -30.37
N GLY A 217 19.96 12.19 -30.38
CA GLY A 217 19.18 11.19 -31.09
C GLY A 217 19.43 11.14 -32.60
N LYS A 218 20.47 11.82 -33.09
CA LYS A 218 20.84 11.84 -34.52
C LYS A 218 22.07 11.00 -34.79
N ILE A 219 22.19 10.56 -36.04
CA ILE A 219 23.40 9.97 -36.61
C ILE A 219 23.88 10.90 -37.72
N SER A 220 25.10 11.41 -37.58
CA SER A 220 25.78 12.23 -38.58
C SER A 220 26.75 11.36 -39.37
N ILE A 221 26.88 11.61 -40.68
CA ILE A 221 27.84 10.94 -41.56
C ILE A 221 28.63 12.01 -42.31
N LEU A 222 29.96 11.95 -42.23
CA LEU A 222 30.89 12.93 -42.79
C LEU A 222 31.96 12.25 -43.66
N ARG A 223 32.27 12.82 -44.82
CA ARG A 223 33.29 12.29 -45.74
C ARG A 223 34.67 12.87 -45.40
N VAL A 224 35.64 12.00 -45.14
CA VAL A 224 36.92 12.40 -44.51
C VAL A 224 37.69 13.44 -45.33
N SER A 225 37.66 13.35 -46.67
CA SER A 225 38.37 14.27 -47.56
C SER A 225 38.04 15.75 -47.31
N SER A 226 36.76 16.05 -47.04
CA SER A 226 36.29 17.42 -46.80
C SER A 226 36.92 18.10 -45.59
N ILE A 227 37.39 17.31 -44.62
CA ILE A 227 38.09 17.81 -43.43
C ILE A 227 39.52 18.22 -43.81
N ILE A 228 40.22 17.38 -44.58
CA ILE A 228 41.61 17.60 -45.02
C ILE A 228 41.71 18.89 -45.86
N ASP A 229 40.76 19.11 -46.78
CA ASP A 229 40.71 20.32 -47.61
C ASP A 229 40.57 21.61 -46.77
N SER A 230 39.84 21.57 -45.65
CA SER A 230 39.69 22.73 -44.75
C SER A 230 40.99 23.08 -44.00
N ILE A 231 41.85 22.09 -43.74
CA ILE A 231 43.12 22.26 -43.02
C ILE A 231 44.21 22.79 -43.96
N ALA A 232 44.10 22.55 -45.27
CA ALA A 232 44.95 23.20 -46.27
C ALA A 232 44.69 24.72 -46.33
N LEU A 233 43.44 25.15 -46.15
CA LEU A 233 43.04 26.56 -46.14
C LEU A 233 43.43 27.29 -44.84
N SER A 234 43.32 26.66 -43.67
CA SER A 234 43.63 27.33 -42.39
C SER A 234 45.10 27.72 -42.23
N ARG A 235 46.02 27.09 -42.98
CA ARG A 235 47.46 27.41 -43.00
C ARG A 235 47.81 28.73 -43.70
N LEU A 236 46.84 29.47 -44.24
CA LEU A 236 47.05 30.72 -44.99
C LEU A 236 46.75 32.00 -44.18
N HIS A 237 46.28 31.91 -42.93
CA HIS A 237 45.97 33.07 -42.09
C HIS A 237 47.13 33.45 -41.14
N PRO A 238 47.36 34.75 -40.88
CA PRO A 238 48.44 35.20 -40.00
C PRO A 238 48.15 34.89 -38.53
N THR A 239 49.11 34.26 -37.86
CA THR A 239 49.06 34.01 -36.41
C THR A 239 49.18 35.31 -35.61
N PHE A 240 48.35 35.46 -34.58
CA PHE A 240 48.44 36.57 -33.63
C PHE A 240 49.77 36.54 -32.85
N GLN A 241 50.36 37.71 -32.62
CA GLN A 241 51.60 37.88 -31.86
C GLN A 241 51.49 39.19 -31.02
N GLU A 242 51.72 39.13 -29.71
CA GLU A 242 51.84 40.35 -28.89
C GLU A 242 53.13 41.09 -29.26
N PRO A 243 53.15 42.43 -29.29
CA PRO A 243 54.38 43.19 -29.49
C PRO A 243 55.31 43.04 -28.28
N GLU A 244 56.57 42.70 -28.54
CA GLU A 244 57.56 42.37 -27.50
C GLU A 244 57.89 43.58 -26.61
N ILE A 245 57.48 43.52 -25.33
CA ILE A 245 57.67 44.60 -24.36
C ILE A 245 59.09 44.55 -23.78
N GLN A 246 59.98 45.35 -24.35
CA GLN A 246 61.36 45.49 -23.89
C GLN A 246 61.46 46.39 -22.64
N ILE A 247 61.21 45.81 -21.47
CA ILE A 247 61.29 46.43 -20.13
C ILE A 247 62.23 45.60 -19.24
N ASP A 248 63.00 46.28 -18.38
CA ASP A 248 63.87 45.63 -17.39
C ASP A 248 63.07 44.93 -16.29
N ASN A 249 63.53 43.75 -15.87
CA ASN A 249 62.79 42.84 -14.98
C ASN A 249 62.40 43.50 -13.64
N ALA A 250 63.27 44.34 -13.07
CA ALA A 250 62.98 45.05 -11.82
C ALA A 250 61.80 46.05 -11.94
N VAL A 251 61.66 46.70 -13.11
CA VAL A 251 60.51 47.56 -13.41
C VAL A 251 59.27 46.70 -13.63
N LEU A 252 59.39 45.65 -14.44
CA LEU A 252 58.29 44.74 -14.77
C LEU A 252 57.70 44.07 -13.50
N ASP A 253 58.54 43.62 -12.57
CA ASP A 253 58.08 43.00 -11.33
C ASP A 253 57.52 44.01 -10.33
N SER A 254 58.08 45.22 -10.22
CA SER A 254 57.45 46.32 -9.47
C SER A 254 56.03 46.61 -10.00
N TRP A 255 55.86 46.57 -11.32
CA TRP A 255 54.59 46.83 -11.99
C TRP A 255 53.56 45.69 -11.80
N LYS A 256 53.98 44.43 -11.93
CA LYS A 256 53.13 43.25 -11.63
C LYS A 256 52.56 43.28 -10.21
N HIS A 257 53.37 43.69 -9.23
CA HIS A 257 52.94 43.86 -7.84
C HIS A 257 52.20 45.18 -7.58
N ASN A 258 51.78 45.90 -8.64
CA ASN A 258 51.05 47.16 -8.62
C ASN A 258 51.76 48.31 -7.87
N GLN A 259 53.09 48.23 -7.70
CA GLN A 259 53.92 49.29 -7.10
C GLN A 259 54.29 50.34 -8.15
N LEU A 260 53.27 51.01 -8.71
CA LEU A 260 53.39 51.91 -9.86
C LEU A 260 54.36 53.08 -9.61
N GLU A 261 54.43 53.61 -8.39
CA GLU A 261 55.36 54.70 -8.05
C GLU A 261 56.82 54.24 -8.07
N ASN A 262 57.11 53.02 -7.60
CA ASN A 262 58.45 52.41 -7.68
C ASN A 262 58.85 52.21 -9.15
N ALA A 263 57.92 51.74 -10.00
CA ALA A 263 58.15 51.62 -11.44
C ALA A 263 58.44 52.98 -12.11
N GLU A 264 57.77 54.07 -11.72
CA GLU A 264 58.06 55.41 -12.25
C GLU A 264 59.46 55.91 -11.81
N THR A 265 59.87 55.66 -10.56
CA THR A 265 61.20 56.08 -10.08
C THR A 265 62.33 55.33 -10.77
N LEU A 266 62.21 54.00 -10.94
CA LEU A 266 63.19 53.17 -11.65
C LEU A 266 63.34 53.60 -13.11
N LEU A 267 62.23 53.78 -13.82
CA LEU A 267 62.24 54.28 -15.21
C LEU A 267 62.75 55.73 -15.32
N THR A 268 62.66 56.52 -14.25
CA THR A 268 63.21 57.88 -14.24
C THR A 268 64.71 57.90 -14.04
N ALA A 269 65.27 57.03 -13.19
CA ALA A 269 66.71 56.82 -13.07
C ALA A 269 67.32 56.30 -14.39
N ALA A 270 66.66 55.30 -15.02
CA ALA A 270 67.09 54.77 -16.32
C ALA A 270 67.10 55.83 -17.45
N ILE A 271 66.37 56.95 -17.30
CA ILE A 271 66.36 58.08 -18.24
C ILE A 271 67.37 59.17 -17.85
N SER A 272 67.76 59.31 -16.57
CA SER A 272 68.84 60.24 -16.17
C SER A 272 70.24 59.70 -16.46
N ASP A 273 70.41 58.37 -16.41
CA ASP A 273 71.72 57.74 -16.39
C ASP A 273 72.28 57.44 -17.80
N SER A 274 71.47 57.62 -18.85
CA SER A 274 71.86 57.46 -20.25
C SER A 274 72.03 58.80 -20.96
N GLN A 275 73.16 58.96 -21.68
CA GLN A 275 73.37 60.10 -22.60
C GLN A 275 72.41 60.11 -23.81
N ASN A 276 71.77 58.97 -24.12
CA ASN A 276 70.79 58.86 -25.19
C ASN A 276 69.77 57.77 -24.81
N PRO A 277 68.71 58.11 -24.04
CA PRO A 277 67.81 57.11 -23.47
C PRO A 277 67.00 56.40 -24.55
N ALA A 278 66.96 55.06 -24.50
CA ALA A 278 66.30 54.26 -25.53
C ALA A 278 64.78 54.48 -25.53
N HIS A 279 64.19 54.57 -26.73
CA HIS A 279 62.76 54.76 -26.95
C HIS A 279 61.83 53.92 -26.02
N PRO A 280 62.06 52.61 -25.81
CA PRO A 280 61.19 51.79 -24.97
C PRO A 280 61.05 52.29 -23.52
N VAL A 281 62.07 52.96 -22.97
CA VAL A 281 62.06 53.45 -21.58
C VAL A 281 61.10 54.64 -21.43
N PHE A 282 61.08 55.55 -22.41
CA PHE A 282 60.10 56.65 -22.46
C PHE A 282 58.68 56.11 -22.66
N ALA A 283 58.47 55.20 -23.61
CA ALA A 283 57.16 54.60 -23.89
C ALA A 283 56.59 53.87 -22.65
N SER A 284 57.45 53.16 -21.91
CA SER A 284 57.09 52.46 -20.68
C SER A 284 56.74 53.44 -19.56
N ARG A 285 57.54 54.50 -19.37
CA ARG A 285 57.26 55.49 -18.32
C ARG A 285 55.98 56.28 -18.58
N ALA A 286 55.67 56.59 -19.85
CA ALA A 286 54.40 57.18 -20.24
C ALA A 286 53.22 56.30 -19.78
N LEU A 287 53.32 54.98 -19.99
CA LEU A 287 52.27 54.03 -19.67
C LEU A 287 52.11 53.82 -18.14
N VAL A 288 53.21 53.78 -17.36
CA VAL A 288 53.14 53.89 -15.87
C VAL A 288 52.43 55.19 -15.45
N ARG A 289 52.77 56.32 -16.07
CA ARG A 289 52.19 57.63 -15.76
C ARG A 289 50.70 57.71 -16.08
N THR A 290 50.20 57.02 -17.11
CA THR A 290 48.75 56.88 -17.32
C THR A 290 48.07 56.09 -16.21
N ARG A 291 48.66 54.98 -15.74
CA ARG A 291 48.14 54.19 -14.61
C ARG A 291 48.17 54.95 -13.28
N LEU A 292 49.04 55.95 -13.15
CA LEU A 292 49.10 56.92 -12.02
C LEU A 292 48.25 58.19 -12.23
N ALA A 293 47.45 58.27 -13.29
CA ALA A 293 46.67 59.47 -13.68
C ALA A 293 47.50 60.76 -13.87
N LYS A 294 48.81 60.65 -14.10
CA LYS A 294 49.75 61.77 -14.35
C LYS A 294 49.72 62.17 -15.84
N TRP A 295 48.54 62.49 -16.36
CA TRP A 295 48.25 62.55 -17.79
C TRP A 295 49.19 63.44 -18.61
N ASP A 296 49.48 64.66 -18.14
CA ASP A 296 50.40 65.59 -18.83
C ASP A 296 51.83 65.07 -18.91
N ALA A 297 52.32 64.44 -17.84
CA ALA A 297 53.65 63.81 -17.83
C ALA A 297 53.70 62.55 -18.71
N ALA A 298 52.57 61.82 -18.83
CA ALA A 298 52.43 60.70 -19.75
C ALA A 298 52.47 61.14 -21.22
N LEU A 299 51.77 62.24 -21.58
CA LEU A 299 51.79 62.80 -22.93
C LEU A 299 53.20 63.23 -23.35
N VAL A 300 53.93 63.94 -22.49
CA VAL A 300 55.30 64.40 -22.79
C VAL A 300 56.28 63.24 -23.00
N ASP A 301 56.16 62.16 -22.21
CA ASP A 301 57.00 60.97 -22.43
C ASP A 301 56.59 60.19 -23.68
N ALA A 302 55.29 60.09 -23.98
CA ALA A 302 54.78 59.41 -25.17
C ALA A 302 55.16 60.14 -26.47
N GLU A 303 55.15 61.48 -26.47
CA GLU A 303 55.59 62.28 -27.63
C GLU A 303 57.09 62.13 -27.85
N ARG A 304 57.91 62.25 -26.80
CA ARG A 304 59.37 62.00 -26.88
C ARG A 304 59.73 60.59 -27.33
N ALA A 305 58.92 59.59 -26.96
CA ALA A 305 59.07 58.22 -27.44
C ALA A 305 58.85 58.15 -28.96
N LEU A 306 57.75 58.72 -29.45
CA LEU A 306 57.39 58.73 -30.88
C LEU A 306 58.36 59.55 -31.75
N ASP A 307 58.91 60.65 -31.22
CA ASP A 307 59.94 61.46 -31.88
C ASP A 307 61.25 60.68 -32.13
N ILE A 308 61.56 59.69 -31.27
CA ILE A 308 62.73 58.82 -31.43
C ILE A 308 62.39 57.65 -32.36
N GLN A 309 61.25 56.98 -32.15
CA GLN A 309 60.80 55.85 -32.96
C GLN A 309 59.28 55.64 -32.84
N PRO A 310 58.53 55.49 -33.96
CA PRO A 310 57.12 55.10 -33.93
C PRO A 310 56.90 53.77 -33.18
N SER A 311 55.92 53.73 -32.28
CA SER A 311 55.73 52.60 -31.36
C SER A 311 54.29 52.45 -30.89
N ILE A 312 53.78 51.22 -30.95
CA ILE A 312 52.44 50.85 -30.47
C ILE A 312 52.25 51.26 -29.00
N ILE A 313 53.25 51.02 -28.14
CA ILE A 313 53.20 51.33 -26.71
C ILE A 313 53.10 52.85 -26.47
N ALA A 314 53.84 53.64 -27.25
CA ALA A 314 53.84 55.11 -27.12
C ALA A 314 52.55 55.74 -27.67
N PHE A 315 52.08 55.32 -28.86
CA PHE A 315 50.78 55.76 -29.39
C PHE A 315 49.62 55.38 -28.45
N LEU A 316 49.69 54.19 -27.84
CA LEU A 316 48.70 53.76 -26.85
C LEU A 316 48.76 54.63 -25.59
N ALA A 317 49.93 54.85 -24.98
CA ALA A 317 50.06 55.69 -23.79
C ALA A 317 49.55 57.11 -24.05
N LYS A 318 49.83 57.67 -25.24
CA LYS A 318 49.26 58.95 -25.70
C LYS A 318 47.74 58.91 -25.79
N SER A 319 47.16 57.84 -26.34
CA SER A 319 45.72 57.67 -26.49
C SER A 319 45.00 57.55 -25.14
N VAL A 320 45.53 56.73 -24.22
CA VAL A 320 45.00 56.56 -22.86
C VAL A 320 45.10 57.87 -22.07
N ALA A 321 46.20 58.62 -22.20
CA ALA A 321 46.34 59.92 -21.56
C ALA A 321 45.33 60.96 -22.07
N HIS A 322 45.02 60.97 -23.38
CA HIS A 322 43.96 61.83 -23.91
C HIS A 322 42.57 61.43 -23.40
N VAL A 323 42.24 60.13 -23.28
CA VAL A 323 40.97 59.69 -22.66
C VAL A 323 40.90 60.12 -21.19
N GLY A 324 41.98 59.97 -20.42
CA GLY A 324 42.06 60.40 -19.02
C GLY A 324 41.86 61.91 -18.80
N LYS A 325 42.07 62.73 -19.85
CA LYS A 325 41.79 64.17 -19.89
C LYS A 325 40.45 64.53 -20.54
N GLY A 326 39.64 63.54 -20.96
CA GLY A 326 38.37 63.73 -21.66
C GLY A 326 38.49 64.07 -23.16
N GLU A 327 39.70 64.06 -23.73
CA GLU A 327 40.00 64.51 -25.09
C GLU A 327 39.79 63.40 -26.14
N LYS A 328 38.59 62.81 -26.19
CA LYS A 328 38.26 61.62 -27.01
C LYS A 328 38.74 61.68 -28.45
N ASP A 329 38.50 62.80 -29.16
CA ASP A 329 38.93 63.00 -30.55
C ASP A 329 40.45 62.86 -30.75
N LYS A 330 41.25 63.31 -29.77
CA LYS A 330 42.71 63.20 -29.83
C LYS A 330 43.17 61.77 -29.55
N ALA A 331 42.48 61.06 -28.66
CA ALA A 331 42.74 59.64 -28.40
C ALA A 331 42.47 58.77 -29.63
N TYR A 332 41.33 58.96 -30.30
CA TYR A 332 41.01 58.19 -31.51
C TYR A 332 41.99 58.49 -32.65
N ARG A 333 42.35 59.76 -32.88
CA ARG A 333 43.39 60.13 -33.86
C ARG A 333 44.75 59.52 -33.55
N ALA A 334 45.15 59.44 -32.28
CA ALA A 334 46.41 58.79 -31.89
C ALA A 334 46.40 57.27 -32.14
N CYS A 335 45.25 56.61 -32.03
CA CYS A 335 45.07 55.21 -32.47
C CYS A 335 45.10 55.09 -34.00
N ASP A 336 44.44 56.00 -34.73
CA ASP A 336 44.37 55.94 -36.19
C ASP A 336 45.73 56.18 -36.86
N ILE A 337 46.53 57.11 -36.34
CA ILE A 337 47.93 57.30 -36.79
C ILE A 337 48.77 56.04 -36.52
N ALA A 338 48.50 55.29 -35.44
CA ALA A 338 49.19 54.03 -35.17
C ALA A 338 48.87 52.95 -36.23
N PHE A 339 47.64 52.89 -36.76
CA PHE A 339 47.30 51.97 -37.86
C PHE A 339 48.07 52.26 -39.15
N GLU A 340 48.36 53.53 -39.45
CA GLU A 340 49.13 53.90 -40.64
C GLU A 340 50.60 53.44 -40.57
N HIS A 341 51.14 53.21 -39.37
CA HIS A 341 52.55 52.90 -39.14
C HIS A 341 52.90 51.40 -39.02
N PHE A 342 51.92 50.50 -38.87
CA PHE A 342 52.16 49.06 -38.65
C PHE A 342 51.30 48.18 -39.56
N HIS A 343 51.81 47.01 -39.98
CA HIS A 343 51.17 46.19 -41.04
C HIS A 343 51.07 44.69 -40.72
N SER A 344 50.04 44.06 -41.28
CA SER A 344 49.73 42.62 -41.34
C SER A 344 49.64 41.84 -40.02
N SER A 345 50.69 41.73 -39.21
CA SER A 345 50.73 40.84 -38.03
C SER A 345 50.09 41.42 -36.77
N HIS A 346 50.02 42.75 -36.65
CA HIS A 346 49.56 43.44 -35.43
C HIS A 346 48.17 44.10 -35.54
N VAL A 347 47.49 43.97 -36.69
CA VAL A 347 46.24 44.71 -37.00
C VAL A 347 45.13 44.39 -35.98
N THR A 348 44.92 43.11 -35.67
CA THR A 348 43.91 42.65 -34.71
C THR A 348 44.15 43.19 -33.30
N PHE A 349 45.42 43.33 -32.89
CA PHE A 349 45.79 43.89 -31.58
C PHE A 349 45.47 45.38 -31.49
N LEU A 350 45.79 46.15 -32.55
CA LEU A 350 45.46 47.58 -32.62
C LEU A 350 43.94 47.84 -32.64
N LEU A 351 43.15 46.97 -33.30
CA LEU A 351 41.68 47.06 -33.30
C LEU A 351 41.11 46.80 -31.91
N LEU A 352 41.62 45.78 -31.22
CA LEU A 352 41.21 45.44 -29.84
C LEU A 352 41.57 46.57 -28.86
N ILE A 353 42.77 47.17 -28.99
CA ILE A 353 43.19 48.36 -28.25
C ILE A 353 42.23 49.53 -28.48
N LYS A 354 41.84 49.80 -29.73
CA LYS A 354 40.91 50.90 -30.04
C LYS A 354 39.54 50.67 -29.38
N ALA A 355 39.05 49.43 -29.35
CA ALA A 355 37.83 49.08 -28.62
C ALA A 355 37.97 49.28 -27.10
N ILE A 356 39.09 48.86 -26.49
CA ILE A 356 39.38 49.10 -25.05
C ILE A 356 39.40 50.61 -24.74
N ILE A 357 39.96 51.43 -25.62
CA ILE A 357 40.02 52.89 -25.46
C ILE A 357 38.63 53.54 -25.59
N VAL A 358 37.76 53.06 -26.48
CA VAL A 358 36.34 53.45 -26.54
C VAL A 358 35.60 53.03 -25.25
N PHE A 359 35.87 51.85 -24.71
CA PHE A 359 35.26 51.38 -23.45
C PHE A 359 35.65 52.27 -22.26
N MET A 360 36.93 52.63 -22.13
CA MET A 360 37.42 53.54 -21.09
C MET A 360 36.91 54.98 -21.27
N ALA A 361 36.45 55.36 -22.46
CA ALA A 361 35.78 56.63 -22.72
C ALA A 361 34.29 56.64 -22.31
N GLY A 362 33.77 55.54 -21.75
CA GLY A 362 32.37 55.38 -21.31
C GLY A 362 31.40 54.94 -22.40
N GLU A 363 31.88 54.66 -23.61
CA GLU A 363 31.08 54.24 -24.76
C GLU A 363 30.99 52.71 -24.83
N HIS A 364 30.49 52.09 -23.75
CA HIS A 364 30.52 50.64 -23.57
C HIS A 364 29.82 49.83 -24.69
N PRO A 365 28.63 50.20 -25.22
CA PRO A 365 27.99 49.44 -26.29
C PRO A 365 28.79 49.48 -27.60
N ASP A 366 29.25 50.66 -28.01
CA ASP A 366 30.08 50.87 -29.20
C ASP A 366 31.43 50.16 -29.09
N ALA A 367 32.01 50.10 -27.89
CA ALA A 367 33.22 49.34 -27.64
C ALA A 367 33.00 47.84 -27.82
N ILE A 368 31.94 47.29 -27.22
CA ILE A 368 31.62 45.85 -27.29
C ILE A 368 31.31 45.43 -28.73
N SER A 369 30.50 46.22 -29.47
CA SER A 369 30.18 45.97 -30.88
C SER A 369 31.44 45.92 -31.76
N ARG A 370 32.43 46.78 -31.51
CA ARG A 370 33.73 46.73 -32.22
C ARG A 370 34.50 45.45 -31.94
N VAL A 371 34.34 44.83 -30.77
CA VAL A 371 34.95 43.52 -30.46
C VAL A 371 34.18 42.39 -31.15
N ASP A 372 32.85 42.46 -31.23
CA ASP A 372 32.05 41.52 -32.03
C ASP A 372 32.46 41.54 -33.52
N ASP A 373 32.66 42.73 -34.10
CA ASP A 373 33.15 42.89 -35.49
C ASP A 373 34.55 42.26 -35.71
N ILE A 374 35.45 42.37 -34.72
CA ILE A 374 36.79 41.76 -34.77
C ILE A 374 36.69 40.23 -34.65
N ILE A 375 35.83 39.71 -33.78
CA ILE A 375 35.58 38.27 -33.60
C ILE A 375 34.96 37.67 -34.86
N ALA A 376 34.04 38.38 -35.52
CA ALA A 376 33.40 37.93 -36.76
C ALA A 376 34.35 37.89 -37.97
N THR A 377 35.46 38.65 -37.95
CA THR A 377 36.40 38.77 -39.07
C THR A 377 37.68 37.95 -38.93
N VAL A 378 38.02 37.47 -37.72
CA VAL A 378 39.25 36.70 -37.47
C VAL A 378 38.93 35.33 -36.86
N SER A 379 39.09 34.27 -37.65
CA SER A 379 38.90 32.90 -37.19
C SER A 379 39.90 32.53 -36.09
N PHE A 380 39.40 32.29 -34.87
CA PHE A 380 40.16 31.90 -33.66
C PHE A 380 41.21 32.93 -33.19
N ASN A 381 40.75 34.00 -32.54
CA ASN A 381 41.57 34.76 -31.59
C ASN A 381 40.93 34.81 -30.19
N SER A 382 41.42 33.94 -29.29
CA SER A 382 41.02 33.81 -27.89
C SER A 382 41.12 35.11 -27.08
N ILE A 383 42.09 35.98 -27.40
CA ILE A 383 42.32 37.23 -26.66
C ILE A 383 41.10 38.16 -26.75
N CYS A 384 40.41 38.16 -27.90
CA CYS A 384 39.23 39.00 -28.11
C CYS A 384 38.07 38.57 -27.20
N TYR A 385 37.86 37.27 -27.02
CA TYR A 385 36.82 36.73 -26.13
C TYR A 385 37.08 37.06 -24.65
N VAL A 386 38.33 36.95 -24.17
CA VAL A 386 38.69 37.29 -22.78
C VAL A 386 38.50 38.79 -22.52
N VAL A 387 38.91 39.66 -23.44
CA VAL A 387 38.68 41.11 -23.34
C VAL A 387 37.18 41.43 -23.37
N GLN A 388 36.40 40.78 -24.24
CA GLN A 388 34.96 40.99 -24.31
C GLN A 388 34.23 40.55 -23.03
N ALA A 389 34.59 39.39 -22.47
CA ALA A 389 34.06 38.91 -21.19
C ALA A 389 34.34 39.90 -20.05
N TYR A 390 35.54 40.49 -20.00
CA TYR A 390 35.89 41.50 -19.01
C TYR A 390 35.16 42.83 -19.21
N MET A 391 34.95 43.27 -20.46
CA MET A 391 34.08 44.41 -20.78
C MET A 391 32.65 44.19 -20.28
N TYR A 392 32.08 43.01 -20.53
CA TYR A 392 30.74 42.65 -20.05
C TYR A 392 30.67 42.59 -18.50
N LEU A 393 31.70 42.07 -17.82
CA LEU A 393 31.82 42.12 -16.35
C LEU A 393 31.82 43.56 -15.82
N LEU A 394 32.64 44.44 -16.37
CA LEU A 394 32.71 45.84 -15.95
C LEU A 394 31.40 46.60 -16.24
N PHE A 395 30.77 46.36 -17.39
CA PHE A 395 29.49 46.95 -17.75
C PHE A 395 28.34 46.47 -16.85
N GLY A 396 28.30 45.17 -16.51
CA GLY A 396 27.34 44.60 -15.56
C GLY A 396 27.49 45.17 -14.14
N ASN A 397 28.73 45.40 -13.67
CA ASN A 397 28.97 46.07 -12.39
C ASN A 397 28.41 47.52 -12.39
N SER A 398 28.65 48.30 -13.45
CA SER A 398 28.07 49.64 -13.59
C SER A 398 26.54 49.63 -13.64
N GLN A 399 25.94 48.62 -14.27
CA GLN A 399 24.49 48.43 -14.28
C GLN A 399 23.92 48.06 -12.90
N MET A 400 24.64 47.28 -12.09
CA MET A 400 24.28 47.01 -10.69
C MET A 400 24.29 48.30 -9.84
N GLU A 401 25.31 49.14 -9.99
CA GLU A 401 25.40 50.45 -9.30
C GLU A 401 24.26 51.40 -9.72
N CYS A 402 23.80 51.30 -10.97
CA CYS A 402 22.64 52.04 -11.48
C CYS A 402 21.27 51.39 -11.14
N GLY A 403 21.23 50.28 -10.39
CA GLY A 403 20.00 49.55 -10.03
C GLY A 403 19.33 48.78 -11.18
N ASN A 404 19.98 48.62 -12.32
CA ASN A 404 19.46 47.87 -13.47
C ASN A 404 19.88 46.38 -13.38
N HIS A 405 19.24 45.65 -12.48
CA HIS A 405 19.61 44.26 -12.19
C HIS A 405 19.40 43.31 -13.39
N ASP A 406 18.32 43.45 -14.17
CA ASP A 406 18.08 42.61 -15.36
C ASP A 406 19.10 42.88 -16.48
N GLY A 407 19.52 44.13 -16.66
CA GLY A 407 20.62 44.48 -17.56
C GLY A 407 21.93 43.85 -17.09
N ALA A 408 22.23 43.96 -15.79
CA ALA A 408 23.44 43.38 -15.21
C ALA A 408 23.48 41.85 -15.35
N ILE A 409 22.35 41.16 -15.13
CA ILE A 409 22.23 39.70 -15.35
C ILE A 409 22.58 39.36 -16.80
N GLN A 410 21.98 40.03 -17.80
CA GLN A 410 22.31 39.79 -19.21
C GLN A 410 23.79 40.07 -19.53
N SER A 411 24.40 41.08 -18.90
CA SER A 411 25.83 41.37 -19.05
C SER A 411 26.69 40.26 -18.45
N PHE A 412 26.38 39.75 -17.25
CA PHE A 412 27.14 38.66 -16.63
C PHE A 412 26.92 37.30 -17.33
N GLU A 413 25.70 36.99 -17.77
CA GLU A 413 25.40 35.80 -18.59
C GLU A 413 26.20 35.82 -19.91
N ARG A 414 26.33 36.98 -20.57
CA ARG A 414 27.20 37.14 -21.76
C ARG A 414 28.68 37.02 -21.42
N ALA A 415 29.14 37.58 -20.30
CA ALA A 415 30.53 37.45 -19.86
C ALA A 415 30.91 35.97 -19.66
N GLN A 416 30.03 35.19 -19.03
CA GLN A 416 30.20 33.76 -18.84
C GLN A 416 30.13 32.98 -20.16
N ALA A 417 29.20 33.32 -21.07
CA ALA A 417 29.03 32.62 -22.35
C ALA A 417 30.22 32.73 -23.32
N GLN A 418 31.06 33.77 -23.19
CA GLN A 418 32.29 33.91 -23.99
C GLN A 418 33.49 33.14 -23.42
N GLN A 419 33.36 32.51 -22.24
CA GLN A 419 34.41 31.69 -21.65
C GLN A 419 34.42 30.29 -22.29
N ARG A 420 35.49 30.00 -23.03
CA ARG A 420 35.87 28.63 -23.44
C ARG A 420 37.21 28.28 -22.78
N ASP A 421 37.47 26.99 -22.57
CA ASP A 421 38.70 26.51 -21.92
C ASP A 421 39.95 27.19 -22.46
N TYR A 422 40.61 27.97 -21.60
CA TYR A 422 41.81 28.69 -21.97
C TYR A 422 42.86 28.60 -20.84
N PRO A 423 44.08 28.11 -21.13
CA PRO A 423 45.17 28.15 -20.17
C PRO A 423 45.60 29.61 -19.90
N GLY A 424 46.38 29.80 -18.83
CA GLY A 424 46.77 31.14 -18.34
C GLY A 424 47.53 32.04 -19.34
N PRO A 425 47.75 33.31 -18.96
CA PRO A 425 48.16 34.39 -19.87
C PRO A 425 49.43 34.10 -20.69
N PRO A 426 49.47 34.58 -21.95
CA PRO A 426 50.04 35.92 -22.16
C PRO A 426 48.97 36.96 -22.51
N PHE A 427 48.72 37.83 -21.54
CA PHE A 427 47.91 39.05 -21.62
C PHE A 427 48.61 40.19 -20.87
N SER A 428 49.94 40.08 -20.69
CA SER A 428 50.71 40.98 -19.83
C SER A 428 50.63 42.41 -20.34
N ALA A 429 50.66 42.61 -21.66
CA ALA A 429 50.43 43.91 -22.29
C ALA A 429 49.09 44.51 -21.86
N ILE A 430 47.97 43.79 -22.06
CA ILE A 430 46.62 44.31 -21.77
C ILE A 430 46.43 44.59 -20.28
N SER A 431 46.97 43.74 -19.38
CA SER A 431 46.92 43.98 -17.94
C SER A 431 47.78 45.17 -17.50
N LEU A 432 48.98 45.35 -18.08
CA LEU A 432 49.84 46.52 -17.85
C LEU A 432 49.15 47.82 -18.29
N ILE A 433 48.49 47.80 -19.46
CA ILE A 433 47.73 48.91 -20.06
C ILE A 433 46.55 49.34 -19.17
N THR A 434 45.69 48.38 -18.83
CA THR A 434 44.37 48.65 -18.25
C THR A 434 44.33 48.60 -16.73
N GLY A 435 45.26 47.85 -16.11
CA GLY A 435 45.15 47.43 -14.72
C GLY A 435 44.14 46.30 -14.48
N TRP A 436 43.55 45.72 -15.53
CA TRP A 436 42.62 44.59 -15.39
C TRP A 436 43.34 43.36 -14.85
N LYS A 437 42.77 42.76 -13.81
CA LYS A 437 43.20 41.47 -13.25
C LYS A 437 42.37 40.36 -13.88
N PHE A 438 43.03 39.46 -14.58
CA PHE A 438 42.41 38.28 -15.20
C PHE A 438 42.47 37.04 -14.29
N ASP A 439 43.09 37.14 -13.10
CA ASP A 439 43.14 36.07 -12.10
C ASP A 439 41.73 35.85 -11.50
N ASN A 440 41.25 34.61 -11.48
CA ASN A 440 39.94 34.21 -10.93
C ASN A 440 38.72 35.03 -11.43
N PHE A 441 38.81 35.61 -12.63
CA PHE A 441 37.76 36.52 -13.14
C PHE A 441 36.41 35.80 -13.39
N ASP A 442 36.45 34.52 -13.76
CA ASP A 442 35.28 33.64 -13.87
C ASP A 442 34.50 33.52 -12.56
N ILE A 443 35.19 33.13 -11.47
CA ILE A 443 34.62 33.08 -10.12
C ILE A 443 34.00 34.44 -9.76
N THR A 444 34.62 35.54 -10.18
CA THR A 444 34.11 36.91 -9.97
C THR A 444 32.84 37.19 -10.79
N ILE A 445 32.78 36.78 -12.06
CA ILE A 445 31.57 36.86 -12.92
C ILE A 445 30.43 36.09 -12.27
N ARG A 446 30.66 34.84 -11.85
CA ARG A 446 29.63 33.99 -11.26
C ARG A 446 29.16 34.49 -9.90
N GLN A 447 30.04 35.01 -9.05
CA GLN A 447 29.64 35.69 -7.80
C GLN A 447 28.71 36.88 -8.08
N ARG A 448 29.07 37.74 -9.05
CA ARG A 448 28.24 38.90 -9.43
C ARG A 448 26.91 38.51 -10.07
N LEU A 449 26.88 37.42 -10.86
CA LEU A 449 25.65 36.87 -11.40
C LEU A 449 24.71 36.38 -10.28
N CYS A 450 25.21 35.61 -9.30
CA CYS A 450 24.38 35.14 -8.20
C CYS A 450 23.86 36.31 -7.32
N GLU A 451 24.67 37.36 -7.12
CA GLU A 451 24.25 38.60 -6.44
C GLU A 451 23.16 39.36 -7.21
N ALA A 452 23.32 39.52 -8.53
CA ALA A 452 22.35 40.20 -9.38
C ALA A 452 21.02 39.45 -9.45
N LEU A 453 21.04 38.11 -9.49
CA LEU A 453 19.86 37.26 -9.44
C LEU A 453 19.11 37.38 -8.10
N ASP A 454 19.81 37.43 -6.96
CA ASP A 454 19.16 37.61 -5.64
C ASP A 454 18.59 39.02 -5.46
N ALA A 455 19.26 40.03 -6.03
CA ALA A 455 18.79 41.43 -6.06
C ALA A 455 17.55 41.62 -6.95
N ALA A 456 17.51 40.98 -8.12
CA ALA A 456 16.33 40.92 -9.01
C ALA A 456 15.18 40.06 -8.45
N GLY A 457 15.34 39.44 -7.28
CA GLY A 457 14.32 38.57 -6.67
C GLY A 457 14.23 37.17 -7.27
N ARG A 458 15.10 36.80 -8.23
CA ARG A 458 15.19 35.48 -8.86
C ARG A 458 15.91 34.47 -7.94
N THR A 459 15.42 34.32 -6.71
CA THR A 459 16.04 33.56 -5.61
C THR A 459 16.36 32.10 -5.96
N ASN A 460 15.44 31.41 -6.63
CA ASN A 460 15.66 30.02 -7.06
C ASN A 460 16.80 29.89 -8.09
N ASP A 461 17.04 30.91 -8.92
CA ASP A 461 18.13 30.89 -9.91
C ASP A 461 19.46 31.31 -9.27
N ALA A 462 19.44 32.33 -8.41
CA ALA A 462 20.57 32.73 -7.58
C ALA A 462 21.11 31.57 -6.73
N ALA A 463 20.21 30.73 -6.21
CA ALA A 463 20.54 29.56 -5.41
C ALA A 463 21.14 28.39 -6.22
N LYS A 464 20.74 28.20 -7.49
CA LYS A 464 21.40 27.24 -8.41
C LYS A 464 22.80 27.72 -8.75
N CYS A 465 22.92 28.97 -9.23
CA CYS A 465 24.18 29.68 -9.49
C CYS A 465 25.17 29.52 -8.32
N PHE A 466 24.68 29.71 -7.10
CA PHE A 466 25.46 29.54 -5.88
C PHE A 466 25.83 28.09 -5.57
N HIS A 467 24.92 27.13 -5.79
CA HIS A 467 25.21 25.71 -5.55
C HIS A 467 26.31 25.20 -6.48
N ASP A 468 26.21 25.49 -7.77
CA ASP A 468 27.20 25.08 -8.78
C ASP A 468 28.58 25.64 -8.42
N LEU A 469 28.65 26.96 -8.18
CA LEU A 469 29.87 27.65 -7.75
C LEU A 469 30.44 27.13 -6.40
N LYS A 470 29.58 26.75 -5.46
CA LYS A 470 29.97 26.15 -4.17
C LYS A 470 30.62 24.77 -4.34
N THR A 471 30.26 24.00 -5.37
CA THR A 471 30.92 22.71 -5.65
C THR A 471 32.33 22.87 -6.22
N GLU A 472 32.56 23.87 -7.06
CA GLU A 472 33.87 24.15 -7.66
C GLU A 472 34.87 24.80 -6.68
N LEU A 473 34.41 25.67 -5.78
CA LEU A 473 35.28 26.42 -4.86
C LEU A 473 36.00 25.59 -3.79
N GLY A 474 35.75 24.28 -3.69
CA GLY A 474 36.59 23.30 -2.98
C GLY A 474 36.81 23.49 -1.47
N GLY A 475 36.25 24.52 -0.84
CA GLY A 475 36.42 24.84 0.58
C GLY A 475 37.70 25.59 0.94
N HIS A 476 38.48 26.09 -0.03
CA HIS A 476 39.73 26.81 0.20
C HIS A 476 39.86 28.07 -0.69
N GLY A 477 39.99 29.25 -0.08
CA GLY A 477 40.26 30.51 -0.78
C GLY A 477 39.66 31.74 -0.11
N GLU A 478 39.95 32.92 -0.67
CA GLU A 478 39.50 34.24 -0.17
C GLU A 478 37.97 34.41 -0.17
N HIS A 479 37.24 33.59 -0.92
CA HIS A 479 35.79 33.68 -1.10
C HIS A 479 34.94 33.00 0.00
N LEU A 480 35.57 32.37 1.00
CA LEU A 480 34.85 31.54 1.99
C LEU A 480 33.81 32.32 2.80
N GLU A 481 34.11 33.58 3.14
CA GLU A 481 33.21 34.47 3.89
C GLU A 481 31.95 34.82 3.08
N TRP A 482 32.12 35.14 1.79
CA TRP A 482 31.01 35.36 0.85
C TRP A 482 30.12 34.12 0.75
N VAL A 483 30.72 32.93 0.61
CA VAL A 483 29.97 31.66 0.56
C VAL A 483 29.12 31.47 1.81
N HIS A 484 29.67 31.76 2.99
CA HIS A 484 28.94 31.62 4.24
C HIS A 484 27.79 32.63 4.37
N VAL A 485 28.05 33.92 4.11
CA VAL A 485 27.04 35.00 4.23
C VAL A 485 25.92 34.86 3.20
N PHE A 486 26.25 34.62 1.93
CA PHE A 486 25.26 34.47 0.86
C PHE A 486 24.41 33.21 1.04
N GLY A 487 25.02 32.09 1.43
CA GLY A 487 24.32 30.83 1.68
C GLY A 487 23.29 30.94 2.81
N GLN A 488 23.67 31.54 3.95
CA GLN A 488 22.73 31.75 5.07
C GLN A 488 21.59 32.72 4.70
N ARG A 489 21.87 33.81 3.98
CA ARG A 489 20.84 34.76 3.53
C ARG A 489 19.82 34.08 2.59
N SER A 490 20.33 33.36 1.60
CA SER A 490 19.51 32.71 0.57
C SER A 490 18.66 31.58 1.14
N SER A 491 19.22 30.73 2.01
CA SER A 491 18.49 29.63 2.67
C SER A 491 17.29 30.14 3.48
N LYS A 492 17.45 31.20 4.29
CA LYS A 492 16.33 31.84 5.03
C LYS A 492 15.27 32.47 4.12
N LYS A 493 15.69 33.12 3.03
CA LYS A 493 14.79 33.74 2.04
C LYS A 493 13.93 32.68 1.33
N LEU A 494 14.53 31.51 1.03
CA LEU A 494 13.84 30.35 0.44
C LEU A 494 12.92 29.63 1.42
N GLU A 495 13.35 29.46 2.69
CA GLU A 495 12.48 28.89 3.74
C GLU A 495 11.20 29.73 3.92
N HIS A 496 11.33 31.06 3.95
CA HIS A 496 10.17 31.95 4.07
C HIS A 496 9.24 31.90 2.84
N LEU A 497 9.79 31.79 1.62
CA LEU A 497 9.01 31.58 0.40
C LEU A 497 8.28 30.22 0.42
N GLY A 498 8.92 29.17 0.93
CA GLY A 498 8.28 27.87 1.16
C GLY A 498 7.13 27.95 2.16
N ASP A 499 7.32 28.63 3.29
CA ASP A 499 6.28 28.82 4.31
C ASP A 499 5.06 29.60 3.76
N ILE A 500 5.29 30.64 2.94
CA ILE A 500 4.24 31.37 2.23
C ILE A 500 3.50 30.43 1.26
N ALA A 501 4.24 29.64 0.47
CA ALA A 501 3.66 28.70 -0.50
C ALA A 501 2.80 27.61 0.17
N VAL A 502 3.20 27.09 1.34
CA VAL A 502 2.37 26.20 2.17
C VAL A 502 1.11 26.93 2.65
N GLY A 503 1.22 28.18 3.11
CA GLY A 503 0.08 28.99 3.57
C GLY A 503 -0.99 29.24 2.50
N ILE A 504 -0.60 29.24 1.22
CA ILE A 504 -1.51 29.36 0.06
C ILE A 504 -1.76 28.02 -0.67
N GLN A 505 -1.44 26.88 -0.02
CA GLN A 505 -1.65 25.51 -0.53
C GLN A 505 -0.93 25.17 -1.84
N ARG A 506 0.09 25.93 -2.26
CA ARG A 506 0.91 25.66 -3.46
C ARG A 506 2.09 24.75 -3.08
N TYR A 507 1.76 23.52 -2.71
CA TYR A 507 2.71 22.58 -2.11
C TYR A 507 3.90 22.23 -3.02
N ASP A 508 3.73 22.12 -4.33
CA ASP A 508 4.86 21.83 -5.25
C ASP A 508 5.89 22.98 -5.28
N GLU A 509 5.44 24.23 -5.20
CA GLU A 509 6.31 25.41 -5.09
C GLU A 509 6.99 25.46 -3.72
N ALA A 510 6.27 25.10 -2.64
CA ALA A 510 6.88 24.95 -1.32
C ALA A 510 7.97 23.87 -1.32
N ILE A 511 7.70 22.70 -1.89
CA ILE A 511 8.66 21.60 -2.03
C ILE A 511 9.86 22.05 -2.88
N SER A 512 9.65 22.81 -3.95
CA SER A 512 10.73 23.41 -4.74
C SER A 512 11.60 24.35 -3.90
N HIS A 513 11.00 25.35 -3.23
CA HIS A 513 11.74 26.30 -2.40
C HIS A 513 12.49 25.64 -1.24
N TYR A 514 11.88 24.67 -0.54
CA TYR A 514 12.56 23.92 0.52
C TYR A 514 13.69 23.03 -0.05
N SER A 515 13.52 22.39 -1.21
CA SER A 515 14.61 21.64 -1.88
C SER A 515 15.79 22.54 -2.20
N THR A 516 15.52 23.74 -2.73
CA THR A 516 16.55 24.73 -3.07
C THR A 516 17.18 25.36 -1.82
N ALA A 517 16.45 25.48 -0.70
CA ALA A 517 17.03 25.90 0.57
C ALA A 517 18.02 24.86 1.11
N LEU A 518 17.71 23.57 0.97
CA LEU A 518 18.56 22.44 1.40
C LEU A 518 19.84 22.29 0.58
N SER A 519 19.83 22.56 -0.73
CA SER A 519 21.07 22.54 -1.54
C SER A 519 22.04 23.69 -1.20
N VAL A 520 21.53 24.77 -0.61
CA VAL A 520 22.28 25.98 -0.26
C VAL A 520 22.77 25.97 1.19
N ILE A 521 22.00 25.41 2.13
CA ILE A 521 22.20 25.53 3.58
C ILE A 521 23.61 25.09 4.06
N LEU A 522 24.03 25.68 5.18
CA LEU A 522 25.34 25.47 5.83
C LEU A 522 25.19 25.11 7.34
N SER A 523 23.95 24.90 7.79
CA SER A 523 23.53 24.58 9.16
C SER A 523 22.59 23.38 9.15
N SER A 524 22.19 22.87 10.33
CA SER A 524 21.35 21.67 10.42
C SER A 524 20.05 21.78 9.59
N PRO A 525 19.78 20.87 8.64
CA PRO A 525 18.63 20.94 7.76
C PRO A 525 17.31 20.44 8.38
N LYS A 526 17.33 19.94 9.63
CA LYS A 526 16.22 19.25 10.30
C LYS A 526 14.87 19.96 10.16
N ALA A 527 14.82 21.27 10.40
CA ALA A 527 13.58 22.05 10.36
C ALA A 527 12.98 22.12 8.95
N ILE A 528 13.82 22.32 7.92
CA ILE A 528 13.39 22.42 6.53
C ILE A 528 12.95 21.05 5.99
N LEU A 529 13.64 19.95 6.36
CA LEU A 529 13.21 18.59 6.02
C LEU A 529 11.83 18.24 6.63
N ILE A 530 11.56 18.64 7.86
CA ILE A 530 10.23 18.46 8.50
C ILE A 530 9.14 19.27 7.76
N LYS A 531 9.43 20.50 7.33
CA LYS A 531 8.50 21.31 6.52
C LYS A 531 8.26 20.72 5.13
N GLN A 532 9.33 20.32 4.45
CA GLN A 532 9.29 19.75 3.10
C GLN A 532 8.50 18.43 3.05
N SER A 533 8.78 17.52 3.98
CA SER A 533 8.09 16.24 4.06
C SER A 533 6.61 16.41 4.42
N LYS A 534 6.24 17.35 5.30
CA LYS A 534 4.82 17.68 5.55
C LYS A 534 4.13 18.26 4.30
N ALA A 535 4.84 18.97 3.41
CA ALA A 535 4.30 19.36 2.10
C ALA A 535 4.18 18.16 1.12
N ARG A 536 5.17 17.25 1.07
CA ARG A 536 5.10 16.00 0.29
C ARG A 536 3.97 15.07 0.75
N LEU A 537 3.65 15.06 2.04
CA LEU A 537 2.50 14.36 2.63
C LEU A 537 1.13 15.01 2.29
N ALA A 538 1.12 16.21 1.70
CA ALA A 538 -0.07 16.86 1.17
C ALA A 538 -0.25 16.61 -0.34
N THR A 539 0.84 16.51 -1.12
CA THR A 539 0.79 16.22 -2.57
C THR A 539 0.59 14.75 -2.92
N GLY A 540 0.93 13.83 -2.01
CA GLY A 540 0.86 12.38 -2.26
C GLY A 540 2.21 11.72 -2.57
N SER A 541 3.31 12.45 -2.44
CA SER A 541 4.68 11.97 -2.66
C SER A 541 5.18 11.15 -1.46
N TRP A 542 4.56 9.99 -1.20
CA TRP A 542 4.77 9.19 0.02
C TRP A 542 6.21 8.68 0.16
N LYS A 543 6.87 8.28 -0.94
CA LYS A 543 8.24 7.74 -0.90
C LYS A 543 9.25 8.84 -0.59
N GLU A 544 9.06 9.97 -1.24
CA GLU A 544 9.87 11.16 -1.08
C GLU A 544 9.69 11.75 0.33
N ALA A 545 8.49 11.66 0.93
CA ALA A 545 8.27 12.02 2.33
C ALA A 545 8.94 11.03 3.31
N LEU A 546 8.96 9.73 2.98
CA LEU A 546 9.64 8.70 3.77
C LEU A 546 11.17 8.86 3.75
N ASP A 547 11.75 9.23 2.60
CA ASP A 547 13.18 9.49 2.47
C ASP A 547 13.62 10.72 3.30
N ASP A 548 12.83 11.80 3.28
CA ASP A 548 13.05 12.96 4.16
C ASP A 548 12.93 12.56 5.64
N ALA A 549 11.94 11.73 6.01
CA ALA A 549 11.75 11.26 7.38
C ALA A 549 12.94 10.42 7.86
N ASN A 550 13.46 9.52 7.03
CA ASN A 550 14.67 8.74 7.32
C ASN A 550 15.91 9.64 7.46
N GLN A 551 16.02 10.72 6.68
CA GLN A 551 17.08 11.74 6.87
C GLN A 551 16.93 12.48 8.21
N VAL A 552 15.72 12.90 8.59
CA VAL A 552 15.44 13.53 9.89
C VAL A 552 15.83 12.61 11.05
N ILE A 553 15.48 11.32 10.97
CA ILE A 553 15.85 10.32 11.99
C ILE A 553 17.37 10.07 12.01
N THR A 554 18.04 10.13 10.85
CA THR A 554 19.51 9.98 10.77
C THR A 554 20.25 11.19 11.39
N LEU A 555 19.67 12.38 11.28
CA LEU A 555 20.20 13.61 11.89
C LEU A 555 19.88 13.72 13.38
N ASP A 556 18.74 13.21 13.81
CA ASP A 556 18.29 13.20 15.21
C ASP A 556 17.30 12.06 15.48
N ALA A 557 17.82 10.91 15.93
CA ALA A 557 17.04 9.73 16.30
C ALA A 557 16.22 9.90 17.60
N SER A 558 16.36 11.02 18.32
CA SER A 558 15.50 11.36 19.46
C SER A 558 14.22 12.11 19.05
N SER A 559 14.14 12.58 17.80
CA SER A 559 13.07 13.45 17.32
C SER A 559 11.78 12.68 16.98
N PRO A 560 10.70 12.75 17.80
CA PRO A 560 9.46 12.01 17.52
C PRO A 560 8.82 12.42 16.18
N TRP A 561 8.96 13.69 15.78
CA TRP A 561 8.46 14.22 14.51
C TRP A 561 9.02 13.48 13.27
N GLY A 562 10.22 12.90 13.33
CA GLY A 562 10.73 12.07 12.23
C GLY A 562 9.95 10.77 12.09
N TYR A 563 9.53 10.19 13.22
CA TYR A 563 8.73 8.96 13.27
C TYR A 563 7.24 9.23 12.93
N GLU A 564 6.69 10.39 13.29
CA GLU A 564 5.34 10.86 12.86
C GLU A 564 5.23 10.89 11.32
N ILE A 565 6.19 11.52 10.65
CA ILE A 565 6.23 11.66 9.19
C ILE A 565 6.43 10.29 8.54
N LYS A 566 7.33 9.46 9.11
CA LYS A 566 7.60 8.08 8.66
C LYS A 566 6.36 7.20 8.74
N HIS A 567 5.66 7.19 9.88
CA HIS A 567 4.37 6.52 10.05
C HIS A 567 3.37 7.00 8.99
N THR A 568 3.19 8.32 8.84
CA THR A 568 2.17 8.89 7.95
C THR A 568 2.44 8.51 6.49
N ALA A 569 3.71 8.52 6.07
CA ALA A 569 4.13 8.10 4.74
C ALA A 569 3.89 6.60 4.49
N LEU A 570 4.25 5.74 5.45
CA LEU A 570 4.08 4.29 5.34
C LEU A 570 2.60 3.89 5.35
N HIS A 571 1.79 4.46 6.26
CA HIS A 571 0.36 4.19 6.36
C HIS A 571 -0.38 4.61 5.09
N LYS A 572 -0.16 5.83 4.57
CA LYS A 572 -0.75 6.28 3.30
C LYS A 572 -0.16 5.57 2.07
N GLY A 573 1.04 4.99 2.18
CA GLY A 573 1.65 4.11 1.18
C GLY A 573 1.15 2.66 1.20
N GLY A 574 0.34 2.27 2.20
CA GLY A 574 -0.18 0.90 2.37
C GLY A 574 0.76 -0.07 3.08
N ASP A 575 1.92 0.38 3.57
CA ASP A 575 2.86 -0.42 4.36
C ASP A 575 2.53 -0.34 5.85
N TYR A 576 1.40 -0.96 6.21
CA TYR A 576 0.79 -0.82 7.52
C TYR A 576 1.57 -1.45 8.67
N ASP A 577 2.35 -2.52 8.43
CA ASP A 577 3.15 -3.15 9.48
C ASP A 577 4.31 -2.23 9.91
N ASN A 578 5.10 -1.73 8.94
CA ASN A 578 6.17 -0.78 9.23
C ASN A 578 5.64 0.57 9.73
N ALA A 579 4.41 0.96 9.34
CA ALA A 579 3.74 2.13 9.90
C ALA A 579 3.41 1.96 11.40
N ALA A 580 2.87 0.81 11.81
CA ALA A 580 2.57 0.53 13.21
C ALA A 580 3.85 0.56 14.08
N ASP A 581 4.94 -0.06 13.63
CA ASP A 581 6.22 -0.06 14.34
C ASP A 581 6.85 1.35 14.41
N ALA A 582 6.69 2.17 13.36
CA ALA A 582 7.09 3.58 13.37
C ALA A 582 6.26 4.41 14.37
N PHE A 583 4.96 4.11 14.52
CA PHE A 583 4.07 4.81 15.45
C PHE A 583 4.34 4.43 16.92
N GLU A 584 4.59 3.15 17.23
CA GLU A 584 5.07 2.72 18.55
C GLU A 584 6.42 3.39 18.91
N THR A 585 7.32 3.48 17.93
CA THR A 585 8.59 4.19 18.11
C THR A 585 8.37 5.68 18.35
N MET A 586 7.44 6.33 17.63
CA MET A 586 7.07 7.73 17.83
C MET A 586 6.57 7.98 19.26
N LEU A 587 5.63 7.17 19.76
CA LEU A 587 5.07 7.31 21.11
C LEU A 587 6.15 7.10 22.18
N THR A 588 7.02 6.12 21.99
CA THR A 588 8.19 5.90 22.86
C THR A 588 9.10 7.14 22.91
N LYS A 589 9.38 7.78 21.76
CA LYS A 589 10.20 9.01 21.69
C LYS A 589 9.47 10.28 22.16
N MET A 590 8.14 10.29 22.20
CA MET A 590 7.37 11.35 22.87
C MET A 590 7.44 11.22 24.39
N ALA A 591 7.29 10.00 24.92
CA ALA A 591 7.40 9.73 26.37
C ALA A 591 8.83 9.93 26.92
N GLU A 592 9.86 9.57 26.14
CA GLU A 592 11.27 9.85 26.46
C GLU A 592 11.66 11.35 26.31
N SER A 593 10.79 12.19 25.74
CA SER A 593 11.13 13.58 25.44
C SER A 593 11.31 14.43 26.71
N PRO A 594 12.30 15.33 26.78
CA PRO A 594 12.44 16.27 27.90
C PRO A 594 11.42 17.43 27.88
N ASP A 595 10.57 17.50 26.85
CA ASP A 595 9.57 18.56 26.65
C ASP A 595 8.18 18.13 27.18
N PRO A 596 7.63 18.80 28.23
CA PRO A 596 6.34 18.43 28.80
C PRO A 596 5.13 18.67 27.90
N ASP A 597 5.22 19.48 26.84
CA ASP A 597 4.15 19.65 25.85
C ASP A 597 4.19 18.50 24.82
N VAL A 598 5.37 17.97 24.49
CA VAL A 598 5.53 16.78 23.64
C VAL A 598 5.01 15.53 24.34
N GLN A 599 5.31 15.34 25.64
CA GLN A 599 4.76 14.26 26.45
C GLN A 599 3.22 14.30 26.45
N ARG A 600 2.63 15.44 26.82
CA ARG A 600 1.17 15.66 26.82
C ARG A 600 0.51 15.56 25.45
N HIS A 601 1.26 15.61 24.36
CA HIS A 601 0.75 15.30 23.02
C HIS A 601 0.78 13.79 22.73
N GLY A 602 1.84 13.09 23.15
CA GLY A 602 1.92 11.62 23.10
C GLY A 602 0.81 10.93 23.89
N ASP A 603 0.52 11.42 25.11
CA ASP A 603 -0.52 10.90 26.02
C ASP A 603 -1.94 10.90 25.43
N GLN A 604 -2.19 11.63 24.34
CA GLN A 604 -3.50 11.71 23.69
C GLN A 604 -3.75 10.53 22.73
N TYR A 605 -2.73 9.76 22.37
CA TYR A 605 -2.80 8.69 21.37
C TYR A 605 -2.84 7.30 22.00
N ILE A 606 -3.55 6.38 21.35
CA ILE A 606 -3.63 4.98 21.75
C ILE A 606 -2.64 4.15 20.92
N SER A 607 -1.81 3.36 21.62
CA SER A 607 -0.74 2.59 20.96
C SER A 607 -1.28 1.51 20.02
N PRO A 608 -0.61 1.23 18.88
CA PRO A 608 -0.91 0.10 18.01
C PRO A 608 -1.05 -1.25 18.74
N SER A 609 -0.23 -1.49 19.77
CA SER A 609 -0.31 -2.66 20.66
C SER A 609 -1.63 -2.71 21.44
N SER A 610 -2.10 -1.60 21.99
CA SER A 610 -3.39 -1.49 22.70
C SER A 610 -4.57 -1.69 21.76
N THR A 611 -4.50 -1.10 20.57
CA THR A 611 -5.49 -1.28 19.50
C THR A 611 -5.52 -2.74 19.03
N ARG A 612 -4.36 -3.36 18.79
CA ARG A 612 -4.21 -4.78 18.43
C ARG A 612 -4.77 -5.70 19.52
N ALA A 613 -4.52 -5.41 20.80
CA ALA A 613 -5.08 -6.17 21.92
C ALA A 613 -6.62 -6.05 22.00
N THR A 614 -7.16 -4.85 21.76
CA THR A 614 -8.61 -4.62 21.76
C THR A 614 -9.31 -5.30 20.58
N ILE A 615 -8.74 -5.22 19.38
CA ILE A 615 -9.23 -5.98 18.22
C ILE A 615 -9.21 -7.48 18.55
N ARG A 616 -8.10 -8.02 19.08
CA ARG A 616 -8.02 -9.43 19.53
C ARG A 616 -9.11 -9.79 20.55
N LYS A 617 -9.42 -8.93 21.53
CA LYS A 617 -10.50 -9.16 22.52
C LYS A 617 -11.89 -9.25 21.83
N ILE A 618 -12.14 -8.44 20.80
CA ILE A 618 -13.37 -8.45 20.00
C ILE A 618 -13.43 -9.68 19.08
N VAL A 619 -12.31 -10.08 18.46
CA VAL A 619 -12.18 -11.31 17.66
C VAL A 619 -12.50 -12.54 18.51
N HIS A 620 -11.86 -12.70 19.67
CA HIS A 620 -12.11 -13.83 20.58
C HIS A 620 -13.56 -13.88 21.08
N ARG A 621 -14.15 -12.73 21.44
CA ARG A 621 -15.56 -12.63 21.86
C ARG A 621 -16.52 -12.98 20.71
N THR A 622 -16.17 -12.69 19.46
CA THR A 622 -16.95 -13.08 18.27
C THR A 622 -16.83 -14.58 18.00
N LEU A 623 -15.60 -15.11 17.99
CA LEU A 623 -15.33 -16.52 17.73
C LEU A 623 -15.83 -17.46 18.83
N ARG A 624 -16.02 -16.99 20.08
CA ARG A 624 -16.61 -17.78 21.17
C ARG A 624 -17.97 -18.40 20.79
N HIS A 625 -18.72 -17.76 19.90
CA HIS A 625 -20.05 -18.19 19.48
C HIS A 625 -20.12 -18.76 18.05
N SER A 626 -19.02 -18.66 17.27
CA SER A 626 -18.89 -19.36 15.97
C SER A 626 -18.61 -20.86 16.16
N PRO A 627 -18.71 -21.69 15.11
CA PRO A 627 -18.18 -23.05 15.15
C PRO A 627 -16.70 -23.13 15.53
N ARG A 628 -16.30 -24.25 16.15
CA ARG A 628 -14.89 -24.51 16.54
C ARG A 628 -13.92 -24.56 15.37
N VAL A 629 -14.41 -25.08 14.25
CA VAL A 629 -13.69 -25.32 13.00
C VAL A 629 -14.52 -24.71 11.89
N LEU A 630 -13.91 -23.83 11.10
CA LEU A 630 -14.45 -23.27 9.87
C LEU A 630 -13.53 -23.66 8.71
N ILE A 631 -13.89 -23.17 7.53
CA ILE A 631 -13.33 -23.61 6.27
C ILE A 631 -13.03 -22.40 5.42
N ASN A 632 -11.78 -22.21 5.03
CA ASN A 632 -11.45 -21.15 4.09
C ASN A 632 -11.93 -21.56 2.70
N THR A 633 -12.82 -20.80 2.08
CA THR A 633 -13.49 -21.17 0.82
C THR A 633 -12.58 -21.01 -0.41
N THR A 634 -11.51 -20.22 -0.27
CA THR A 634 -10.49 -19.97 -1.30
C THR A 634 -9.42 -21.06 -1.33
N THR A 635 -8.86 -21.48 -0.18
CA THR A 635 -7.89 -22.59 -0.11
C THR A 635 -8.56 -23.96 0.05
N GLY A 636 -9.81 -23.98 0.50
CA GLY A 636 -10.54 -25.17 0.92
C GLY A 636 -10.19 -25.66 2.34
N HIS A 637 -9.10 -25.20 2.97
CA HIS A 637 -8.53 -25.85 4.15
C HIS A 637 -9.39 -25.73 5.44
N LEU A 638 -9.16 -26.69 6.35
CA LEU A 638 -9.51 -26.64 7.77
C LEU A 638 -8.89 -25.39 8.43
N HIS A 639 -9.67 -24.61 9.18
CA HIS A 639 -9.14 -23.63 10.13
C HIS A 639 -9.90 -23.69 11.46
N ASN A 640 -9.19 -23.95 12.56
CA ASN A 640 -9.71 -23.76 13.92
C ASN A 640 -9.79 -22.27 14.30
N ARG A 641 -10.45 -21.92 15.41
CA ARG A 641 -10.64 -20.51 15.84
C ARG A 641 -9.33 -19.69 15.95
N ALA A 642 -8.20 -20.29 16.35
CA ALA A 642 -6.91 -19.58 16.42
C ALA A 642 -6.31 -19.34 15.02
N GLU A 643 -6.48 -20.28 14.09
CA GLU A 643 -6.06 -20.14 12.69
C GLU A 643 -6.96 -19.14 11.93
N GLN A 644 -8.25 -19.08 12.25
CA GLN A 644 -9.19 -18.05 11.77
C GLN A 644 -8.79 -16.65 12.25
N ALA A 645 -8.42 -16.51 13.54
CA ALA A 645 -7.91 -15.26 14.10
C ALA A 645 -6.60 -14.84 13.41
N SER A 646 -5.63 -15.75 13.30
CA SER A 646 -4.37 -15.51 12.59
C SER A 646 -4.58 -15.07 11.13
N ALA A 647 -5.54 -15.68 10.42
CA ALA A 647 -5.90 -15.26 9.08
C ALA A 647 -6.44 -13.81 9.03
N PHE A 648 -7.30 -13.41 9.99
CA PHE A 648 -7.75 -12.02 10.10
C PHE A 648 -6.60 -11.04 10.38
N GLU A 649 -5.65 -11.42 11.25
CA GLU A 649 -4.49 -10.59 11.57
C GLU A 649 -3.53 -10.39 10.38
N SER A 650 -3.60 -11.26 9.37
CA SER A 650 -2.82 -11.12 8.13
C SER A 650 -3.39 -10.05 7.17
N LEU A 651 -4.66 -9.67 7.31
CA LEU A 651 -5.37 -8.85 6.33
C LEU A 651 -4.90 -7.37 6.32
N PRO A 652 -4.94 -6.70 5.15
CA PRO A 652 -4.71 -5.27 5.07
C PRO A 652 -5.61 -4.43 5.99
N ILE A 653 -6.90 -4.78 6.13
CA ILE A 653 -7.85 -4.03 6.97
C ILE A 653 -7.50 -4.10 8.47
N PHE A 654 -7.00 -5.24 8.97
CA PHE A 654 -6.54 -5.37 10.34
C PHE A 654 -5.31 -4.49 10.60
N LYS A 655 -4.36 -4.51 9.65
CA LYS A 655 -3.11 -3.75 9.75
C LYS A 655 -3.35 -2.24 9.59
N GLU A 656 -4.27 -1.83 8.71
CA GLU A 656 -4.73 -0.45 8.59
C GLU A 656 -5.32 0.05 9.92
N LEU A 657 -6.24 -0.72 10.53
CA LEU A 657 -6.83 -0.39 11.83
C LEU A 657 -5.77 -0.29 12.95
N VAL A 658 -4.82 -1.24 13.02
CA VAL A 658 -3.74 -1.24 14.01
C VAL A 658 -2.74 -0.10 13.81
N SER A 659 -2.46 0.31 12.56
CA SER A 659 -1.56 1.42 12.23
C SER A 659 -2.24 2.79 12.18
N SER A 660 -3.56 2.86 12.42
CA SER A 660 -4.29 4.13 12.41
C SER A 660 -3.99 4.98 13.65
N THR A 661 -3.56 6.23 13.46
CA THR A 661 -3.36 7.19 14.54
C THR A 661 -4.71 7.59 15.11
N THR A 662 -5.02 7.11 16.32
CA THR A 662 -6.30 7.37 16.98
C THR A 662 -6.11 7.83 18.42
N THR A 663 -6.96 8.76 18.84
CA THR A 663 -7.08 9.23 20.23
C THR A 663 -8.18 8.47 21.01
N ARG A 664 -9.06 7.77 20.28
CA ARG A 664 -10.09 6.87 20.82
C ARG A 664 -10.24 5.68 19.87
N ILE A 665 -10.34 4.47 20.44
CA ILE A 665 -10.58 3.25 19.65
C ILE A 665 -11.98 3.33 19.01
N ASP A 666 -12.04 3.23 17.68
CA ASP A 666 -13.30 3.10 16.95
C ASP A 666 -13.86 1.67 17.09
N TYR A 667 -14.50 1.44 18.24
CA TYR A 667 -15.22 0.21 18.53
C TYR A 667 -16.35 -0.09 17.53
N VAL A 668 -16.90 0.92 16.82
CA VAL A 668 -18.00 0.72 15.88
C VAL A 668 -17.47 0.15 14.57
N ARG A 669 -16.44 0.77 13.98
CA ARG A 669 -15.74 0.26 12.79
C ARG A 669 -15.11 -1.10 13.08
N ILE A 670 -14.33 -1.25 14.15
CA ILE A 670 -13.68 -2.54 14.47
C ILE A 670 -14.73 -3.66 14.63
N LYS A 671 -15.82 -3.41 15.38
CA LYS A 671 -16.90 -4.40 15.57
C LYS A 671 -17.65 -4.68 14.28
N ARG A 672 -17.71 -3.76 13.31
CA ARG A 672 -18.24 -4.00 11.95
C ARG A 672 -17.28 -4.87 11.14
N GLU A 673 -16.02 -4.46 10.95
CA GLU A 673 -15.08 -5.20 10.11
C GLU A 673 -14.81 -6.62 10.63
N VAL A 674 -14.68 -6.79 11.96
CA VAL A 674 -14.56 -8.12 12.59
C VAL A 674 -15.82 -8.95 12.37
N ARG A 675 -17.02 -8.36 12.49
CA ARG A 675 -18.27 -9.08 12.25
C ARG A 675 -18.39 -9.51 10.78
N GLU A 676 -18.12 -8.61 9.85
CA GLU A 676 -18.25 -8.87 8.42
C GLU A 676 -17.24 -9.93 7.94
N TYR A 677 -15.97 -9.86 8.36
CA TYR A 677 -14.99 -10.90 8.01
C TYR A 677 -15.35 -12.26 8.60
N PHE A 678 -15.78 -12.34 9.86
CA PHE A 678 -16.23 -13.60 10.46
C PHE A 678 -17.69 -13.96 10.14
N ARG A 679 -18.26 -13.42 9.04
CA ARG A 679 -19.49 -13.97 8.44
C ARG A 679 -19.16 -15.30 7.77
N TYR A 680 -19.58 -16.38 8.42
CA TYR A 680 -19.49 -17.72 7.88
C TYR A 680 -20.82 -18.19 7.27
N GLN A 681 -20.69 -18.99 6.21
CA GLN A 681 -21.72 -19.84 5.64
C GLN A 681 -21.63 -21.26 6.24
N VAL A 682 -22.48 -22.17 5.80
CA VAL A 682 -22.59 -23.57 6.25
C VAL A 682 -22.46 -24.56 5.07
N VAL A 683 -21.30 -25.23 4.93
CA VAL A 683 -20.96 -26.60 4.43
C VAL A 683 -19.40 -26.77 4.33
N HIS A 684 -18.73 -27.48 3.39
CA HIS A 684 -17.67 -28.53 3.65
C HIS A 684 -16.15 -28.29 3.33
N ILE A 685 -15.23 -29.25 3.70
CA ILE A 685 -13.76 -29.04 3.98
C ILE A 685 -12.70 -29.66 3.05
N ALA A 686 -11.47 -29.11 3.12
CA ALA A 686 -10.22 -29.51 2.44
C ALA A 686 -10.37 -29.72 0.93
N VAL A 687 -11.25 -28.91 0.35
CA VAL A 687 -12.19 -29.38 -0.67
C VAL A 687 -11.55 -29.72 -2.03
N TYR A 688 -10.59 -28.93 -2.47
CA TYR A 688 -10.07 -28.98 -3.83
C TYR A 688 -9.06 -30.12 -4.07
N ASP A 689 -8.47 -30.68 -3.00
CA ASP A 689 -7.50 -31.78 -3.05
C ASP A 689 -8.15 -33.17 -2.88
N LEU A 690 -9.47 -33.23 -2.69
CA LEU A 690 -10.21 -34.49 -2.56
C LEU A 690 -10.44 -35.14 -3.93
N GLY A 691 -10.01 -36.40 -4.07
CA GLY A 691 -10.23 -37.19 -5.29
C GLY A 691 -11.71 -37.51 -5.57
N GLU A 692 -12.05 -37.81 -6.81
CA GLU A 692 -13.43 -37.96 -7.32
C GLU A 692 -14.32 -38.86 -6.43
N SER A 693 -15.41 -38.30 -5.89
CA SER A 693 -16.51 -39.08 -5.32
C SER A 693 -17.77 -38.23 -5.19
N PRO A 694 -18.99 -38.79 -5.31
CA PRO A 694 -20.23 -38.01 -5.20
C PRO A 694 -20.41 -37.24 -3.88
N THR A 695 -19.67 -37.62 -2.83
CA THR A 695 -19.58 -36.84 -1.59
C THR A 695 -18.63 -35.65 -1.78
N HIS A 696 -17.43 -35.85 -2.34
CA HIS A 696 -16.41 -34.82 -2.55
C HIS A 696 -16.81 -33.77 -3.60
N ASP A 697 -17.41 -34.20 -4.71
CA ASP A 697 -17.90 -33.31 -5.78
C ASP A 697 -18.97 -32.33 -5.23
N LYS A 698 -19.80 -32.81 -4.30
CA LYS A 698 -20.79 -32.02 -3.56
C LYS A 698 -20.12 -30.94 -2.68
N LEU A 699 -18.91 -31.19 -2.18
CA LEU A 699 -18.16 -30.22 -1.38
C LEU A 699 -17.53 -29.16 -2.29
N GLN A 700 -16.96 -29.59 -3.42
CA GLN A 700 -16.29 -28.77 -4.43
C GLN A 700 -17.22 -27.73 -5.04
N MET A 701 -18.40 -28.15 -5.48
CA MET A 701 -19.38 -27.21 -6.04
C MET A 701 -19.98 -26.30 -4.95
N PHE A 702 -20.16 -26.79 -3.72
CA PHE A 702 -20.59 -25.94 -2.60
C PHE A 702 -19.57 -24.81 -2.31
N CYS A 703 -18.31 -25.12 -2.04
CA CYS A 703 -17.31 -24.09 -1.66
C CYS A 703 -17.07 -23.09 -2.79
N LYS A 704 -17.15 -23.56 -4.04
CA LYS A 704 -17.19 -22.67 -5.21
C LYS A 704 -18.35 -21.67 -5.11
N ILE A 705 -19.59 -22.12 -4.91
CA ILE A 705 -20.76 -21.21 -4.81
C ILE A 705 -20.61 -20.22 -3.64
N VAL A 706 -20.08 -20.65 -2.48
CA VAL A 706 -19.85 -19.76 -1.32
C VAL A 706 -18.84 -18.65 -1.63
N ARG A 707 -17.71 -19.02 -2.22
CA ARG A 707 -16.65 -18.08 -2.62
C ARG A 707 -17.13 -17.16 -3.74
N ASP A 708 -17.82 -17.70 -4.74
CA ASP A 708 -18.37 -16.94 -5.87
C ASP A 708 -19.50 -15.98 -5.40
N ALA A 709 -20.09 -16.22 -4.23
CA ALA A 709 -21.01 -15.31 -3.51
C ALA A 709 -20.31 -14.35 -2.51
N GLY A 710 -18.98 -14.37 -2.41
CA GLY A 710 -18.19 -13.41 -1.63
C GLY A 710 -17.96 -13.73 -0.15
N PHE A 711 -18.13 -14.98 0.29
CA PHE A 711 -17.85 -15.39 1.68
C PHE A 711 -16.55 -16.20 1.80
N ASP A 712 -15.64 -15.76 2.67
CA ASP A 712 -14.35 -16.43 2.94
C ASP A 712 -14.48 -17.71 3.79
N TRP A 713 -15.57 -17.84 4.57
CA TRP A 713 -15.73 -18.90 5.58
C TRP A 713 -16.98 -19.76 5.37
N ALA A 714 -16.85 -21.08 5.56
CA ALA A 714 -17.97 -22.03 5.66
C ALA A 714 -17.86 -22.97 6.89
N TRP A 715 -18.89 -23.78 7.17
CA TRP A 715 -18.98 -24.78 8.25
C TRP A 715 -19.85 -26.01 7.90
N SER A 716 -19.42 -27.27 8.03
CA SER A 716 -20.31 -28.44 7.81
C SER A 716 -20.40 -29.38 8.99
N ASP A 717 -21.61 -29.94 9.19
CA ASP A 717 -21.85 -31.03 10.13
C ASP A 717 -20.93 -32.24 9.90
N THR A 718 -20.56 -32.51 8.65
CA THR A 718 -19.90 -33.76 8.26
C THR A 718 -18.37 -33.65 8.15
N CYS A 719 -17.78 -32.52 8.58
CA CYS A 719 -16.33 -32.32 8.62
C CYS A 719 -15.83 -31.34 9.71
N CYS A 720 -16.64 -30.33 10.09
CA CYS A 720 -16.30 -29.39 11.15
C CYS A 720 -16.73 -29.88 12.55
N ILE A 721 -17.44 -31.01 12.61
CA ILE A 721 -17.67 -31.79 13.82
C ILE A 721 -16.83 -33.06 13.69
N ASP A 722 -15.85 -33.26 14.57
CA ASP A 722 -15.33 -34.60 14.81
C ASP A 722 -16.41 -35.38 15.56
N LYS A 723 -17.00 -36.37 14.90
CA LYS A 723 -18.08 -37.20 15.45
C LYS A 723 -17.55 -38.38 16.29
N SER A 724 -16.24 -38.54 16.39
CA SER A 724 -15.58 -39.49 17.30
C SER A 724 -15.26 -38.88 18.67
N ASP A 725 -15.04 -37.56 18.74
CA ASP A 725 -14.95 -36.80 19.99
C ASP A 725 -16.36 -36.52 20.55
N HIS A 726 -16.71 -37.18 21.64
CA HIS A 726 -18.02 -37.02 22.30
C HIS A 726 -18.26 -35.60 22.82
N PHE A 727 -17.22 -34.88 23.25
CA PHE A 727 -17.33 -33.52 23.77
C PHE A 727 -17.54 -32.50 22.64
N VAL A 728 -16.80 -32.62 21.54
CA VAL A 728 -17.02 -31.79 20.33
C VAL A 728 -18.40 -32.06 19.72
N LEU A 729 -18.82 -33.33 19.65
CA LEU A 729 -20.16 -33.70 19.23
C LEU A 729 -21.23 -33.10 20.16
N GLN A 730 -21.09 -33.24 21.47
CA GLN A 730 -22.04 -32.72 22.46
C GLN A 730 -22.16 -31.17 22.40
N GLU A 731 -21.06 -30.44 22.23
CA GLU A 731 -21.10 -28.98 22.03
C GLU A 731 -21.86 -28.65 20.74
N ALA A 732 -21.55 -29.33 19.64
CA ALA A 732 -22.20 -29.10 18.35
C ALA A 732 -23.71 -29.39 18.38
N LEU A 733 -24.16 -30.46 19.04
CA LEU A 733 -25.59 -30.79 19.16
C LEU A 733 -26.43 -29.69 19.84
N VAL A 734 -25.82 -28.95 20.77
CA VAL A 734 -26.47 -27.81 21.45
C VAL A 734 -26.29 -26.50 20.65
N ALA A 735 -25.15 -26.32 19.98
CA ALA A 735 -24.78 -25.07 19.32
C ALA A 735 -25.25 -24.93 17.86
N MET A 736 -25.46 -26.03 17.12
CA MET A 736 -25.80 -26.02 15.67
C MET A 736 -26.94 -25.07 15.32
N PHE A 737 -28.05 -25.08 16.05
CA PHE A 737 -29.18 -24.19 15.81
C PHE A 737 -28.79 -22.70 15.85
N LYS A 738 -27.90 -22.32 16.78
CA LYS A 738 -27.36 -20.95 16.89
C LYS A 738 -26.37 -20.64 15.76
N TRP A 739 -25.61 -21.63 15.27
CA TRP A 739 -24.75 -21.47 14.10
C TRP A 739 -25.57 -21.27 12.80
N TYR A 740 -26.65 -22.02 12.59
CA TYR A 740 -27.59 -21.79 11.48
C TYR A 740 -28.25 -20.39 11.59
N GLN A 741 -28.68 -19.98 12.79
CA GLN A 741 -29.27 -18.65 13.04
C GLN A 741 -28.27 -17.49 12.85
N GLY A 742 -26.99 -17.74 13.12
CA GLY A 742 -25.88 -16.80 12.97
C GLY A 742 -25.30 -16.75 11.55
N SER A 743 -25.53 -17.78 10.73
CA SER A 743 -25.01 -17.85 9.36
C SER A 743 -25.48 -16.69 8.48
N ALA A 744 -24.61 -16.23 7.59
CA ALA A 744 -24.95 -15.15 6.65
C ALA A 744 -25.86 -15.63 5.51
N MET A 745 -25.71 -16.90 5.13
CA MET A 745 -26.46 -17.59 4.08
C MET A 745 -26.47 -19.09 4.38
N MET A 746 -27.57 -19.78 4.09
CA MET A 746 -27.62 -21.24 4.05
C MET A 746 -27.85 -21.74 2.61
N ILE A 747 -27.18 -22.83 2.22
CA ILE A 747 -27.44 -23.56 0.98
C ILE A 747 -28.03 -24.93 1.30
N VAL A 748 -29.11 -25.29 0.61
CA VAL A 748 -29.79 -26.59 0.71
C VAL A 748 -29.67 -27.33 -0.62
N PHE A 749 -29.01 -28.48 -0.61
CA PHE A 749 -28.85 -29.36 -1.77
C PHE A 749 -30.01 -30.38 -1.85
N LEU A 750 -30.91 -30.19 -2.82
CA LEU A 750 -32.10 -31.00 -3.04
C LEU A 750 -31.80 -32.26 -3.86
N ARG A 751 -31.19 -33.26 -3.22
CA ARG A 751 -30.94 -34.58 -3.82
C ARG A 751 -32.23 -35.17 -4.40
N GLY A 752 -32.17 -35.70 -5.62
CA GLY A 752 -33.32 -36.22 -6.38
C GLY A 752 -34.18 -35.17 -7.09
N VAL A 753 -33.96 -33.86 -6.87
CA VAL A 753 -34.62 -32.78 -7.62
C VAL A 753 -33.64 -32.26 -8.67
N ARG A 754 -33.98 -32.36 -9.96
CA ARG A 754 -33.16 -31.89 -11.08
C ARG A 754 -33.66 -30.54 -11.61
N SER A 755 -32.82 -29.79 -12.32
CA SER A 755 -33.21 -28.58 -13.09
C SER A 755 -34.53 -28.72 -13.87
N SER A 756 -34.75 -29.87 -14.53
CA SER A 756 -35.98 -30.19 -15.28
C SER A 756 -37.24 -30.47 -14.43
N SER A 757 -37.19 -30.29 -13.11
CA SER A 757 -38.31 -30.55 -12.20
C SER A 757 -39.33 -29.40 -12.20
N GLN A 758 -40.60 -29.73 -12.35
CA GLN A 758 -41.69 -28.75 -12.25
C GLN A 758 -41.96 -28.32 -10.80
N ARG A 759 -42.75 -27.26 -10.63
CA ARG A 759 -43.26 -26.76 -9.34
C ARG A 759 -43.89 -27.90 -8.50
N GLY A 760 -43.78 -27.78 -7.18
CA GLY A 760 -44.16 -28.80 -6.19
C GLY A 760 -43.05 -29.83 -5.91
N ALA A 761 -41.84 -29.64 -6.43
CA ALA A 761 -40.74 -30.59 -6.22
C ALA A 761 -40.01 -30.37 -4.89
N LEU A 762 -40.01 -29.14 -4.34
CA LEU A 762 -39.48 -28.88 -3.00
C LEU A 762 -40.36 -29.57 -1.94
N VAL A 763 -41.69 -29.53 -2.12
CA VAL A 763 -42.66 -30.23 -1.23
C VAL A 763 -42.32 -31.70 -1.06
N ARG A 764 -41.95 -32.38 -2.16
CA ARG A 764 -41.64 -33.82 -2.19
C ARG A 764 -40.17 -34.15 -1.87
N SER A 765 -39.36 -33.17 -1.49
CA SER A 765 -37.94 -33.38 -1.17
C SER A 765 -37.77 -34.07 0.18
N VAL A 766 -36.83 -35.02 0.25
CA VAL A 766 -36.38 -35.69 1.50
C VAL A 766 -35.86 -34.69 2.54
N TRP A 767 -35.47 -33.48 2.12
CA TRP A 767 -35.12 -32.40 3.05
C TRP A 767 -36.29 -31.95 3.94
N ASN A 768 -37.53 -32.07 3.45
CA ASN A 768 -38.73 -31.77 4.25
C ASN A 768 -39.18 -32.92 5.16
N THR A 769 -38.67 -34.16 4.99
CA THR A 769 -39.02 -35.29 5.88
C THR A 769 -38.02 -35.52 7.00
N ARG A 770 -36.71 -35.22 6.84
CA ARG A 770 -35.70 -35.50 7.89
C ARG A 770 -35.87 -34.60 9.13
N ALA A 771 -35.50 -35.13 10.31
CA ALA A 771 -35.52 -34.38 11.56
C ALA A 771 -34.38 -33.35 11.69
N TRP A 772 -33.13 -33.73 11.37
CA TRP A 772 -31.96 -32.84 11.46
C TRP A 772 -32.05 -31.58 10.59
N THR A 773 -32.89 -31.60 9.54
CA THR A 773 -33.14 -30.47 8.64
C THR A 773 -34.20 -29.51 9.18
N LEU A 774 -34.83 -29.79 10.33
CA LEU A 774 -35.76 -28.86 10.96
C LEU A 774 -35.04 -27.64 11.56
N GLN A 775 -33.88 -27.83 12.20
CA GLN A 775 -33.05 -26.72 12.68
C GLN A 775 -32.56 -25.83 11.52
N GLU A 776 -32.18 -26.43 10.39
CA GLU A 776 -31.80 -25.74 9.16
C GLU A 776 -32.94 -24.82 8.66
N TYR A 777 -34.15 -25.39 8.54
CA TYR A 777 -35.37 -24.74 8.09
C TYR A 777 -35.80 -23.56 8.98
N VAL A 778 -35.80 -23.78 10.30
CA VAL A 778 -36.35 -22.85 11.31
C VAL A 778 -35.36 -21.73 11.68
N ALA A 779 -34.06 -22.01 11.72
CA ALA A 779 -33.07 -21.04 12.21
C ALA A 779 -32.60 -20.05 11.14
N SER A 780 -32.46 -20.50 9.89
CA SER A 780 -31.79 -19.71 8.85
C SER A 780 -32.68 -18.61 8.27
N LYS A 781 -32.20 -17.37 8.35
CA LYS A 781 -32.86 -16.17 7.81
C LYS A 781 -32.90 -16.19 6.28
N THR A 782 -31.79 -16.60 5.69
CA THR A 782 -31.54 -16.61 4.25
C THR A 782 -31.27 -18.05 3.79
N ILE A 783 -32.08 -18.59 2.89
CA ILE A 783 -31.91 -19.95 2.36
C ILE A 783 -31.87 -19.91 0.83
N HIS A 784 -30.92 -20.62 0.22
CA HIS A 784 -30.88 -20.88 -1.21
C HIS A 784 -31.02 -22.37 -1.48
N PHE A 785 -31.92 -22.73 -2.38
CA PHE A 785 -32.18 -24.11 -2.77
C PHE A 785 -31.47 -24.41 -4.09
N TYR A 786 -30.65 -25.47 -4.11
CA TYR A 786 -29.94 -25.95 -5.29
C TYR A 786 -30.40 -27.36 -5.65
N THR A 787 -30.48 -27.64 -6.95
CA THR A 787 -30.83 -28.97 -7.49
C THR A 787 -29.66 -29.96 -7.34
N GLU A 788 -29.94 -31.23 -7.63
CA GLU A 788 -28.95 -32.31 -7.69
C GLU A 788 -27.82 -32.04 -8.71
N ASP A 789 -28.13 -31.28 -9.76
CA ASP A 789 -27.21 -30.76 -10.79
C ASP A 789 -26.68 -29.35 -10.50
N TRP A 790 -26.80 -28.87 -9.26
CA TRP A 790 -26.26 -27.58 -8.76
C TRP A 790 -26.73 -26.32 -9.50
N THR A 791 -27.89 -26.37 -10.14
CA THR A 791 -28.61 -25.17 -10.59
C THR A 791 -29.45 -24.59 -9.43
N PRO A 792 -29.68 -23.27 -9.36
CA PRO A 792 -30.66 -22.72 -8.42
C PRO A 792 -32.06 -23.29 -8.69
N TYR A 793 -32.80 -23.64 -7.64
CA TYR A 793 -34.15 -24.18 -7.80
C TYR A 793 -35.07 -23.15 -8.48
N LEU A 794 -35.75 -23.57 -9.55
CA LEU A 794 -36.55 -22.72 -10.45
C LEU A 794 -35.73 -21.59 -11.13
N ASP A 795 -34.42 -21.78 -11.33
CA ASP A 795 -33.46 -20.83 -11.91
C ASP A 795 -33.38 -19.46 -11.19
N LEU A 796 -33.89 -19.39 -9.95
CA LEU A 796 -33.98 -18.15 -9.18
C LEU A 796 -32.60 -17.52 -8.91
N GLN A 797 -32.50 -16.22 -9.18
CA GLN A 797 -31.32 -15.37 -8.90
C GLN A 797 -31.59 -14.42 -7.73
N LEU A 798 -32.41 -14.85 -6.75
CA LEU A 798 -32.76 -14.06 -5.58
C LEU A 798 -31.70 -14.22 -4.47
N LEU A 799 -31.42 -13.14 -3.73
CA LEU A 799 -30.54 -13.17 -2.54
C LEU A 799 -31.11 -14.00 -1.37
N ASN A 800 -32.34 -14.50 -1.49
CA ASN A 800 -33.00 -15.38 -0.54
C ASN A 800 -34.17 -16.08 -1.26
N HIS A 801 -34.16 -17.42 -1.35
CA HIS A 801 -35.23 -18.14 -2.05
C HIS A 801 -36.55 -18.09 -1.26
N LYS A 802 -36.54 -17.77 0.05
CA LYS A 802 -37.77 -17.54 0.84
C LYS A 802 -38.61 -16.36 0.28
N GLU A 803 -38.00 -15.44 -0.45
CA GLU A 803 -38.70 -14.28 -1.04
C GLU A 803 -39.46 -14.63 -2.34
N SER A 804 -39.28 -15.83 -2.91
CA SER A 804 -40.11 -16.31 -4.04
C SER A 804 -41.49 -16.76 -3.54
N PRO A 805 -42.61 -16.23 -4.12
CA PRO A 805 -43.96 -16.69 -3.83
C PRO A 805 -44.17 -18.19 -4.07
N GLU A 806 -43.52 -18.77 -5.10
CA GLU A 806 -43.51 -20.20 -5.37
C GLU A 806 -42.85 -21.00 -4.24
N VAL A 807 -41.62 -20.63 -3.87
CA VAL A 807 -40.84 -21.36 -2.87
C VAL A 807 -41.50 -21.26 -1.50
N ILE A 808 -41.96 -20.08 -1.08
CA ILE A 808 -42.61 -19.91 0.22
C ILE A 808 -43.96 -20.65 0.29
N SER A 809 -44.69 -20.74 -0.82
CA SER A 809 -45.93 -21.54 -0.91
C SER A 809 -45.65 -23.05 -0.88
N GLU A 810 -44.58 -23.53 -1.52
CA GLU A 810 -44.14 -24.93 -1.38
C GLU A 810 -43.65 -25.26 0.03
N MET A 811 -42.98 -24.31 0.70
CA MET A 811 -42.55 -24.46 2.10
C MET A 811 -43.73 -24.46 3.08
N GLU A 812 -44.72 -23.58 2.89
CA GLU A 812 -45.98 -23.57 3.65
C GLU A 812 -46.74 -24.89 3.45
N HIS A 813 -46.91 -25.34 2.20
CA HIS A 813 -47.60 -26.61 1.92
C HIS A 813 -46.88 -27.84 2.51
N ALA A 814 -45.54 -27.81 2.58
CA ALA A 814 -44.73 -28.88 3.15
C ALA A 814 -44.72 -28.92 4.70
N THR A 815 -45.16 -27.85 5.38
CA THR A 815 -45.04 -27.73 6.86
C THR A 815 -46.31 -27.34 7.60
N GLY A 816 -47.33 -26.81 6.91
CA GLY A 816 -48.53 -26.28 7.54
C GLY A 816 -48.34 -24.96 8.31
N VAL A 817 -47.17 -24.32 8.17
CA VAL A 817 -46.84 -23.03 8.79
C VAL A 817 -46.96 -21.92 7.74
N SER A 818 -47.67 -20.85 8.09
CA SER A 818 -48.00 -19.77 7.14
C SER A 818 -46.76 -19.07 6.56
N ALA A 819 -46.80 -18.67 5.29
CA ALA A 819 -45.71 -17.95 4.63
C ALA A 819 -45.23 -16.71 5.42
N GLN A 820 -46.14 -16.01 6.11
CA GLN A 820 -45.79 -14.88 6.98
C GLN A 820 -44.90 -15.31 8.15
N GLN A 821 -45.25 -16.38 8.86
CA GLN A 821 -44.41 -16.93 9.93
C GLN A 821 -43.06 -17.44 9.38
N LEU A 822 -43.06 -18.08 8.19
CA LEU A 822 -41.85 -18.58 7.52
C LEU A 822 -40.85 -17.49 7.13
N MET A 823 -41.35 -16.27 6.86
CA MET A 823 -40.55 -15.07 6.57
C MET A 823 -40.09 -14.33 7.84
N VAL A 824 -40.91 -14.28 8.88
CA VAL A 824 -40.69 -13.39 10.05
C VAL A 824 -39.90 -14.04 11.22
N LEU A 825 -39.74 -15.38 11.23
CA LEU A 825 -39.06 -16.19 12.27
C LEU A 825 -37.91 -15.50 13.07
N ARG A 826 -38.24 -14.82 14.17
CA ARG A 826 -37.30 -14.31 15.19
C ARG A 826 -37.89 -14.23 16.60
N PRO A 827 -37.52 -15.15 17.52
CA PRO A 827 -37.34 -16.58 17.25
C PRO A 827 -38.73 -17.19 17.04
N GLY A 828 -39.14 -17.40 15.79
CA GLY A 828 -40.51 -17.80 15.47
C GLY A 828 -40.89 -19.16 16.07
N LEU A 829 -42.19 -19.35 16.26
CA LEU A 829 -42.78 -20.37 17.13
C LEU A 829 -42.40 -20.12 18.60
N THR A 830 -43.10 -19.18 19.24
CA THR A 830 -43.00 -18.97 20.70
C THR A 830 -43.64 -20.13 21.46
N SER A 831 -44.59 -20.86 20.87
CA SER A 831 -45.16 -22.06 21.48
C SER A 831 -44.23 -23.27 21.34
N ILE A 832 -43.96 -23.93 22.46
CA ILE A 832 -43.30 -25.24 22.50
C ILE A 832 -44.11 -26.28 21.72
N ARG A 833 -45.45 -26.20 21.76
CA ARG A 833 -46.32 -27.12 21.03
C ARG A 833 -46.13 -27.02 19.52
N GLU A 834 -46.04 -25.84 18.94
CA GLU A 834 -45.83 -25.66 17.50
C GLU A 834 -44.50 -26.27 17.02
N LYS A 835 -43.44 -26.09 17.82
CA LYS A 835 -42.13 -26.74 17.57
C LYS A 835 -42.23 -28.26 17.60
N LEU A 836 -42.98 -28.82 18.57
CA LEU A 836 -43.24 -30.27 18.66
C LEU A 836 -44.13 -30.76 17.51
N CYS A 837 -45.11 -29.99 17.05
CA CYS A 837 -45.91 -30.30 15.87
C CYS A 837 -45.02 -30.39 14.62
N LEU A 838 -44.16 -29.41 14.36
CA LEU A 838 -43.21 -29.47 13.23
C LEU A 838 -42.26 -30.67 13.31
N ALA A 839 -41.75 -30.98 14.50
CA ALA A 839 -40.89 -32.15 14.71
C ALA A 839 -41.66 -33.49 14.55
N SER A 840 -42.95 -33.52 14.86
CA SER A 840 -43.79 -34.74 14.76
C SER A 840 -44.05 -35.23 13.34
N THR A 841 -43.82 -34.38 12.33
CA THR A 841 -43.91 -34.71 10.91
C THR A 841 -42.61 -35.28 10.33
N ARG A 842 -41.55 -35.40 11.15
CA ARG A 842 -40.20 -35.75 10.69
C ARG A 842 -39.80 -37.19 11.00
N GLU A 843 -38.97 -37.72 10.12
CA GLU A 843 -38.37 -39.05 10.15
C GLU A 843 -36.93 -39.00 10.66
N THR A 844 -36.51 -40.07 11.33
CA THR A 844 -35.15 -40.24 11.88
C THR A 844 -34.57 -41.60 11.48
N THR A 845 -33.24 -41.71 11.51
CA THR A 845 -32.53 -42.99 11.26
C THR A 845 -32.18 -43.72 12.56
N LEU A 846 -31.88 -42.96 13.62
CA LEU A 846 -31.80 -43.44 15.00
C LEU A 846 -33.04 -42.96 15.76
N VAL A 847 -33.43 -43.66 16.83
CA VAL A 847 -34.61 -43.24 17.63
C VAL A 847 -34.29 -41.97 18.42
N GLU A 848 -33.05 -41.85 18.88
CA GLU A 848 -32.55 -40.76 19.72
C GLU A 848 -32.42 -39.42 18.99
N ASP A 849 -32.27 -39.44 17.66
CA ASP A 849 -32.29 -38.25 16.81
C ASP A 849 -33.60 -37.46 16.95
N ALA A 850 -34.71 -38.13 17.30
CA ALA A 850 -36.01 -37.48 17.54
C ALA A 850 -36.00 -36.56 18.78
N ALA A 851 -34.99 -36.71 19.64
CA ALA A 851 -34.69 -35.79 20.73
C ALA A 851 -33.50 -34.88 20.41
N TYR A 852 -32.38 -35.45 19.94
CA TYR A 852 -31.12 -34.70 19.83
C TYR A 852 -31.13 -33.65 18.71
N SER A 853 -31.92 -33.83 17.65
CA SER A 853 -32.13 -32.80 16.62
C SER A 853 -32.88 -31.56 17.12
N LEU A 854 -33.48 -31.62 18.31
CA LEU A 854 -34.31 -30.57 18.89
C LEU A 854 -33.62 -29.79 20.02
N LEU A 855 -32.46 -30.25 20.51
CA LEU A 855 -31.74 -29.63 21.64
C LEU A 855 -31.52 -28.12 21.42
N GLY A 856 -30.93 -27.75 20.28
CA GLY A 856 -30.74 -26.35 19.92
C GLY A 856 -32.05 -25.57 19.68
N ILE A 857 -33.08 -26.21 19.10
CA ILE A 857 -34.39 -25.61 18.79
C ILE A 857 -35.15 -25.18 20.06
N PHE A 858 -34.98 -25.94 21.15
CA PHE A 858 -35.50 -25.61 22.48
C PHE A 858 -34.47 -24.93 23.40
N SER A 859 -33.25 -24.66 22.91
CA SER A 859 -32.12 -24.12 23.70
C SER A 859 -31.79 -24.93 24.97
N VAL A 860 -31.97 -26.25 24.91
CA VAL A 860 -31.77 -27.19 26.01
C VAL A 860 -30.28 -27.46 26.22
N THR A 861 -29.79 -27.20 27.43
CA THR A 861 -28.39 -27.39 27.83
C THR A 861 -28.28 -28.43 28.94
N GLY A 862 -27.19 -29.21 28.96
CA GLY A 862 -26.91 -30.16 30.04
C GLY A 862 -27.57 -31.55 29.90
N ILE A 863 -28.32 -31.82 28.83
CA ILE A 863 -28.69 -33.20 28.46
C ILE A 863 -27.52 -33.82 27.66
N PRO A 864 -26.80 -34.84 28.18
CA PRO A 864 -25.80 -35.54 27.40
C PRO A 864 -26.46 -36.43 26.35
N ALA A 865 -25.90 -36.48 25.14
CA ALA A 865 -26.29 -37.41 24.08
C ALA A 865 -25.74 -38.81 24.38
N ILE A 866 -26.66 -39.76 24.56
CA ILE A 866 -26.44 -41.17 24.86
C ILE A 866 -27.14 -41.97 23.76
N TYR A 867 -26.41 -42.33 22.70
CA TYR A 867 -26.94 -43.21 21.66
C TYR A 867 -26.99 -44.65 22.18
N GLY A 868 -28.10 -45.35 21.96
CA GLY A 868 -28.39 -46.66 22.55
C GLY A 868 -29.43 -46.64 23.69
N GLU A 869 -29.96 -45.48 24.08
CA GLU A 869 -31.05 -45.39 25.08
C GLU A 869 -32.47 -45.50 24.47
N GLY A 870 -32.59 -45.43 23.14
CA GLY A 870 -33.87 -45.49 22.43
C GLY A 870 -34.84 -44.37 22.84
N GLU A 871 -36.10 -44.74 23.08
CA GLU A 871 -37.20 -43.82 23.41
C GLU A 871 -37.00 -43.02 24.71
N GLY A 872 -36.07 -43.44 25.58
CA GLY A 872 -35.72 -42.70 26.80
C GLY A 872 -35.25 -41.27 26.50
N SER A 873 -34.61 -41.06 25.35
CA SER A 873 -34.12 -39.77 24.85
C SER A 873 -35.20 -38.70 24.74
N LEU A 874 -36.35 -39.03 24.13
CA LEU A 874 -37.50 -38.14 24.01
C LEU A 874 -38.09 -37.84 25.40
N GLY A 875 -38.11 -38.84 26.28
CA GLY A 875 -38.50 -38.67 27.68
C GLY A 875 -37.62 -37.66 28.42
N ARG A 876 -36.29 -37.79 28.32
CA ARG A 876 -35.32 -36.84 28.92
C ARG A 876 -35.48 -35.43 28.37
N LEU A 877 -35.64 -35.28 27.05
CA LEU A 877 -35.87 -33.98 26.42
C LEU A 877 -37.16 -33.33 26.90
N LEU A 878 -38.30 -34.01 26.78
CA LEU A 878 -39.60 -33.45 27.13
C LEU A 878 -39.71 -33.14 28.64
N ALA A 879 -39.06 -33.95 29.50
CA ALA A 879 -38.95 -33.67 30.93
C ALA A 879 -38.19 -32.37 31.22
N HIS A 880 -37.07 -32.12 30.54
CA HIS A 880 -36.28 -30.90 30.69
C HIS A 880 -36.99 -29.67 30.12
N ILE A 881 -37.61 -29.78 28.93
CA ILE A 881 -38.41 -28.68 28.36
C ILE A 881 -39.56 -28.33 29.32
N LEU A 882 -40.29 -29.32 29.84
CA LEU A 882 -41.39 -29.08 30.79
C LEU A 882 -40.91 -28.42 32.09
N ALA A 883 -39.79 -28.89 32.66
CA ALA A 883 -39.22 -28.31 33.88
C ALA A 883 -38.68 -26.88 33.69
N GLY A 884 -38.09 -26.58 32.52
CA GLY A 884 -37.54 -25.25 32.22
C GLY A 884 -38.54 -24.23 31.66
N SER A 885 -39.77 -24.63 31.32
CA SER A 885 -40.79 -23.75 30.71
C SER A 885 -42.15 -23.72 31.41
N GLY A 886 -42.49 -24.75 32.17
CA GLY A 886 -43.83 -24.90 32.74
C GLY A 886 -44.95 -25.11 31.71
N ASP A 887 -44.67 -25.45 30.44
CA ASP A 887 -45.70 -25.63 29.41
C ASP A 887 -46.25 -27.07 29.35
N ALA A 888 -47.33 -27.36 30.07
CA ALA A 888 -47.99 -28.68 30.01
C ALA A 888 -48.82 -28.94 28.73
N SER A 889 -48.76 -28.11 27.69
CA SER A 889 -49.18 -28.52 26.33
C SER A 889 -48.35 -29.70 25.80
N ILE A 890 -47.17 -29.94 26.38
CA ILE A 890 -46.37 -31.17 26.24
C ILE A 890 -47.12 -32.41 26.73
N LEU A 891 -48.00 -32.29 27.74
CA LEU A 891 -48.78 -33.42 28.28
C LEU A 891 -50.06 -33.70 27.45
N ALA A 892 -50.45 -32.80 26.55
CA ALA A 892 -51.69 -32.85 25.76
C ALA A 892 -51.58 -33.80 24.54
N TRP A 893 -51.43 -35.10 24.80
CA TRP A 893 -51.25 -36.15 23.79
C TRP A 893 -52.14 -37.38 24.04
N THR A 894 -52.33 -38.17 22.98
CA THR A 894 -53.10 -39.43 22.95
C THR A 894 -52.26 -40.54 22.33
N GLY A 895 -52.42 -41.79 22.78
CA GLY A 895 -51.59 -42.91 22.33
C GLY A 895 -50.89 -43.61 23.49
N GLU A 896 -49.64 -44.05 23.29
CA GLU A 896 -48.92 -44.91 24.22
C GLU A 896 -47.88 -44.12 25.05
N SER A 897 -47.85 -44.39 26.36
CA SER A 897 -46.93 -43.78 27.33
C SER A 897 -45.49 -44.22 27.10
N GLY A 898 -44.54 -43.28 27.22
CA GLY A 898 -43.12 -43.55 27.10
C GLY A 898 -42.56 -44.37 28.26
N SER A 899 -41.45 -45.06 28.01
CA SER A 899 -40.71 -45.87 28.98
C SER A 899 -40.05 -45.04 30.10
N PHE A 900 -39.77 -43.76 29.84
CA PHE A 900 -39.15 -42.84 30.80
C PHE A 900 -40.10 -42.42 31.94
N ASN A 901 -41.31 -41.95 31.60
CA ASN A 901 -42.34 -41.56 32.56
C ASN A 901 -43.73 -41.65 31.90
N SER A 902 -44.75 -42.17 32.60
CA SER A 902 -46.05 -42.39 31.95
C SER A 902 -46.79 -41.13 31.51
N CYS A 903 -46.48 -39.96 32.09
CA CYS A 903 -47.05 -38.67 31.66
C CYS A 903 -46.55 -38.18 30.29
N LEU A 904 -45.42 -38.72 29.80
CA LEU A 904 -44.80 -38.37 28.52
C LEU A 904 -45.09 -39.45 27.47
N PRO A 905 -45.11 -39.11 26.16
CA PRO A 905 -45.40 -40.07 25.09
C PRO A 905 -44.18 -40.91 24.73
N ALA A 906 -44.42 -42.10 24.14
CA ALA A 906 -43.35 -42.94 23.58
C ALA A 906 -42.74 -42.40 22.27
N HIS A 907 -43.54 -41.67 21.47
CA HIS A 907 -43.16 -41.17 20.15
C HIS A 907 -43.57 -39.71 19.95
N ILE A 908 -42.76 -38.95 19.22
CA ILE A 908 -43.02 -37.53 18.94
C ILE A 908 -44.19 -37.30 17.97
N THR A 909 -44.54 -38.32 17.16
CA THR A 909 -45.64 -38.28 16.17
C THR A 909 -47.02 -37.97 16.78
N VAL A 910 -47.22 -38.16 18.08
CA VAL A 910 -48.47 -37.81 18.79
C VAL A 910 -48.79 -36.31 18.76
N PHE A 911 -47.79 -35.44 18.53
CA PHE A 911 -47.98 -33.99 18.50
C PHE A 911 -48.54 -33.48 17.16
N ASN A 912 -48.68 -34.33 16.13
CA ASN A 912 -49.23 -33.96 14.82
C ASN A 912 -50.75 -33.64 14.86
N ALA A 913 -51.42 -33.88 16.00
CA ALA A 913 -52.79 -33.45 16.23
C ALA A 913 -52.85 -31.96 16.68
N PRO A 914 -53.77 -31.15 16.13
CA PRO A 914 -53.86 -29.72 16.44
C PRO A 914 -54.19 -29.46 17.91
N ALA A 915 -53.69 -28.35 18.44
CA ALA A 915 -53.61 -28.06 19.88
C ALA A 915 -54.93 -27.60 20.55
N THR A 916 -56.08 -28.01 20.03
CA THR A 916 -57.38 -27.32 20.18
C THR A 916 -58.06 -27.35 21.56
N LEU A 917 -57.46 -27.95 22.61
CA LEU A 917 -58.20 -28.32 23.83
C LEU A 917 -57.43 -28.23 25.19
N HIS A 918 -56.29 -27.54 25.28
CA HIS A 918 -55.57 -27.41 26.57
C HIS A 918 -55.18 -25.99 27.00
N LEU A 919 -55.10 -25.03 26.07
CA LEU A 919 -54.95 -23.63 26.43
C LEU A 919 -56.34 -22.98 26.46
N PRO A 920 -56.78 -22.41 27.59
CA PRO A 920 -58.04 -21.67 27.66
C PRO A 920 -58.10 -20.61 26.55
N SER A 921 -59.24 -20.52 25.87
CA SER A 921 -59.43 -19.54 24.79
C SER A 921 -59.36 -18.13 25.35
N PRO A 922 -58.78 -17.15 24.62
CA PRO A 922 -58.79 -15.75 25.02
C PRO A 922 -60.22 -15.31 25.37
N ILE A 923 -60.39 -14.79 26.59
CA ILE A 923 -61.68 -14.40 27.15
C ILE A 923 -61.80 -12.89 26.96
N SER A 924 -62.79 -12.40 26.21
CA SER A 924 -63.04 -10.95 26.21
C SER A 924 -63.41 -10.49 27.62
N GLU A 925 -63.14 -9.23 27.99
CA GLU A 925 -63.51 -8.69 29.30
C GLU A 925 -65.02 -8.89 29.61
N SER A 926 -65.86 -8.83 28.57
CA SER A 926 -67.30 -9.13 28.63
C SER A 926 -67.66 -10.60 28.92
N GLU A 927 -66.75 -11.53 28.67
CA GLU A 927 -66.89 -12.96 28.95
C GLU A 927 -66.28 -13.31 30.30
N MET A 928 -65.23 -12.58 30.71
CA MET A 928 -64.57 -12.75 32.00
C MET A 928 -65.54 -12.39 33.12
N GLU A 929 -66.17 -11.21 33.05
CA GLU A 929 -67.22 -10.82 34.00
C GLU A 929 -68.45 -11.74 33.92
N ARG A 930 -68.80 -12.32 32.76
CA ARG A 930 -69.84 -13.37 32.68
C ARG A 930 -69.46 -14.62 33.47
N HIS A 931 -68.24 -15.15 33.31
CA HIS A 931 -67.79 -16.33 34.05
C HIS A 931 -67.66 -16.09 35.57
N ILE A 932 -67.36 -14.86 35.98
CA ILE A 932 -67.33 -14.43 37.39
C ILE A 932 -68.76 -14.33 37.96
N THR A 933 -69.66 -13.63 37.26
CA THR A 933 -71.04 -13.33 37.70
C THR A 933 -72.06 -14.45 37.48
N ALA A 934 -71.74 -15.52 36.75
CA ALA A 934 -72.60 -16.71 36.61
C ALA A 934 -72.88 -17.43 37.96
N SER A 935 -72.11 -17.11 39.00
CA SER A 935 -72.36 -17.57 40.37
C SER A 935 -73.69 -17.02 40.90
N HIS A 936 -74.62 -17.87 41.34
CA HIS A 936 -75.92 -17.44 41.90
C HIS A 936 -75.85 -16.75 43.29
N SER A 937 -74.68 -16.24 43.69
CA SER A 937 -74.46 -15.40 44.88
C SER A 937 -74.39 -13.92 44.47
N SER A 938 -75.03 -13.03 45.22
CA SER A 938 -75.02 -11.58 44.96
C SER A 938 -73.68 -10.87 45.25
N SER A 939 -72.61 -11.64 45.43
CA SER A 939 -71.22 -11.18 45.59
C SER A 939 -70.27 -12.29 45.13
N PHE A 940 -69.15 -11.88 44.53
CA PHE A 940 -68.00 -12.74 44.23
C PHE A 940 -67.24 -13.06 45.54
N ASP A 941 -66.93 -14.33 45.79
CA ASP A 941 -66.13 -14.75 46.95
C ASP A 941 -64.64 -14.50 46.69
N PHE A 942 -64.22 -13.26 46.93
CA PHE A 942 -62.83 -12.84 46.74
C PHE A 942 -61.86 -13.50 47.73
N ASP A 943 -62.26 -13.82 48.96
CA ASP A 943 -61.38 -14.44 49.96
C ASP A 943 -61.02 -15.88 49.56
N SER A 944 -62.00 -16.69 49.12
CA SER A 944 -61.70 -18.01 48.56
C SER A 944 -60.96 -17.94 47.23
N ALA A 945 -61.29 -16.98 46.35
CA ALA A 945 -60.58 -16.80 45.07
C ALA A 945 -59.11 -16.39 45.28
N LEU A 946 -58.84 -15.51 46.23
CA LEU A 946 -57.49 -15.07 46.58
C LEU A 946 -56.68 -16.19 47.23
N ARG A 947 -57.26 -16.95 48.17
CA ARG A 947 -56.60 -18.12 48.76
C ARG A 947 -56.30 -19.21 47.73
N LEU A 948 -57.21 -19.42 46.77
CA LEU A 948 -56.97 -20.34 45.66
C LEU A 948 -55.84 -19.83 44.75
N TYR A 949 -55.82 -18.54 44.43
CA TYR A 949 -54.71 -17.91 43.70
C TYR A 949 -53.37 -18.08 44.43
N GLU A 950 -53.27 -17.66 45.69
CA GLU A 950 -52.02 -17.72 46.46
C GLU A 950 -51.56 -19.16 46.65
N ARG A 951 -52.47 -20.08 47.00
CA ARG A 951 -52.14 -21.50 47.17
C ARG A 951 -51.63 -22.17 45.89
N LEU A 952 -52.06 -21.70 44.73
CA LEU A 952 -51.62 -22.18 43.43
C LEU A 952 -50.35 -21.47 42.93
N ASN A 953 -50.15 -20.20 43.28
CA ASN A 953 -48.92 -19.44 43.03
C ASN A 953 -47.75 -19.94 43.90
N ASP A 954 -48.02 -20.50 45.08
CA ASP A 954 -47.02 -21.11 45.97
C ASP A 954 -46.49 -22.49 45.49
N LEU A 955 -47.03 -23.05 44.40
CA LEU A 955 -46.63 -24.35 43.87
C LEU A 955 -45.48 -24.19 42.86
N SER A 956 -44.36 -24.88 43.10
CA SER A 956 -43.26 -24.90 42.15
C SER A 956 -43.65 -25.59 40.83
N PRO A 957 -43.06 -25.19 39.67
CA PRO A 957 -43.34 -25.79 38.37
C PRO A 957 -43.12 -27.32 38.32
N PRO A 958 -43.72 -28.04 37.35
CA PRO A 958 -43.59 -29.50 37.26
C PRO A 958 -42.14 -29.93 37.00
N TRP A 959 -41.57 -30.75 37.88
CA TRP A 959 -40.15 -31.14 37.84
C TRP A 959 -39.94 -32.65 37.98
N PHE A 960 -38.72 -33.12 37.68
CA PHE A 960 -38.39 -34.55 37.62
C PHE A 960 -37.19 -34.93 38.50
N ALA A 961 -37.27 -36.10 39.14
CA ALA A 961 -36.13 -36.75 39.82
C ALA A 961 -36.19 -38.27 39.63
N ALA A 962 -35.08 -38.88 39.22
CA ALA A 962 -35.00 -40.32 38.92
C ALA A 962 -36.18 -40.81 38.04
N SER A 963 -36.47 -40.04 36.99
CA SER A 963 -37.60 -40.20 36.06
C SER A 963 -39.01 -40.13 36.66
N ARG A 964 -39.17 -39.93 37.97
CA ARG A 964 -40.45 -39.59 38.61
C ARG A 964 -40.79 -38.13 38.39
N MET A 965 -42.04 -37.84 38.06
CA MET A 965 -42.55 -36.50 37.86
C MET A 965 -43.28 -36.01 39.11
N LYS A 966 -42.92 -34.83 39.62
CA LYS A 966 -43.74 -34.04 40.54
C LYS A 966 -44.66 -33.15 39.74
N LEU A 967 -45.97 -33.42 39.78
CA LEU A 967 -46.98 -32.67 39.03
C LEU A 967 -47.93 -31.92 39.98
N PRO A 968 -47.80 -30.59 40.09
CA PRO A 968 -48.85 -29.72 40.60
C PRO A 968 -50.14 -29.90 39.78
N CYS A 969 -51.27 -30.11 40.43
CA CYS A 969 -52.56 -30.26 39.77
C CYS A 969 -53.74 -30.08 40.73
N ILE A 970 -54.93 -29.88 40.16
CA ILE A 970 -56.19 -30.05 40.87
C ILE A 970 -56.70 -31.46 40.55
N ALA A 971 -56.82 -32.32 41.55
CA ALA A 971 -56.95 -33.76 41.38
C ALA A 971 -58.23 -34.33 42.03
N PHE A 972 -59.21 -34.66 41.20
CA PHE A 972 -60.53 -35.15 41.64
C PHE A 972 -60.64 -36.66 41.46
N GLN A 973 -61.08 -37.37 42.49
CA GLN A 973 -61.34 -38.81 42.40
C GLN A 973 -62.59 -39.07 41.55
N LEU A 974 -62.49 -39.95 40.56
CA LEU A 974 -63.62 -40.36 39.75
C LEU A 974 -64.49 -41.43 40.44
N PRO A 975 -65.82 -41.37 40.30
CA PRO A 975 -66.70 -42.46 40.69
C PRO A 975 -66.58 -43.66 39.72
N PRO A 976 -67.18 -44.82 40.06
CA PRO A 976 -67.10 -46.02 39.22
C PRO A 976 -67.57 -45.76 37.78
N LEU A 977 -66.64 -45.97 36.82
CA LEU A 977 -66.89 -45.71 35.41
C LEU A 977 -67.99 -46.62 34.84
N THR A 978 -68.93 -46.02 34.11
CA THR A 978 -69.96 -46.77 33.37
C THR A 978 -69.49 -47.07 31.94
N PRO A 979 -69.25 -48.35 31.56
CA PRO A 979 -68.74 -48.70 30.24
C PRO A 979 -69.87 -48.82 29.21
N TYR A 980 -69.64 -48.30 28.00
CA TYR A 980 -70.49 -48.59 26.84
C TYR A 980 -69.65 -48.86 25.59
N ARG A 981 -70.19 -49.65 24.65
CA ARG A 981 -69.49 -50.02 23.41
C ARG A 981 -69.91 -49.11 22.27
N THR A 982 -68.93 -48.55 21.56
CA THR A 982 -69.14 -47.91 20.25
C THR A 982 -68.51 -48.78 19.15
N ARG A 983 -68.79 -48.46 17.87
CA ARG A 983 -68.06 -49.06 16.73
C ARG A 983 -66.56 -48.69 16.69
N SER A 984 -66.11 -47.71 17.49
CA SER A 984 -64.75 -47.14 17.41
C SER A 984 -63.83 -47.45 18.60
N GLY A 985 -64.31 -48.16 19.62
CA GLY A 985 -63.57 -48.47 20.85
C GLY A 985 -64.46 -48.62 22.08
N ARG A 986 -63.82 -48.90 23.23
CA ARG A 986 -64.47 -48.82 24.55
C ARG A 986 -64.58 -47.35 24.94
N VAL A 987 -65.77 -46.92 25.37
CA VAL A 987 -65.97 -45.58 25.95
C VAL A 987 -66.56 -45.75 27.34
N TYR A 988 -66.07 -44.94 28.26
CA TYR A 988 -66.44 -44.95 29.67
C TYR A 988 -67.00 -43.57 30.03
N ARG A 989 -68.07 -43.53 30.83
CA ARG A 989 -68.69 -42.31 31.33
C ARG A 989 -68.53 -42.22 32.84
N ALA A 990 -68.03 -41.09 33.32
CA ALA A 990 -68.09 -40.68 34.72
C ALA A 990 -69.07 -39.52 34.83
N ASP A 991 -70.00 -39.58 35.78
CA ASP A 991 -70.84 -38.44 36.15
C ASP A 991 -70.34 -37.90 37.50
N THR A 992 -69.97 -36.62 37.55
CA THR A 992 -69.16 -36.04 38.63
C THR A 992 -69.77 -34.74 39.15
N VAL A 993 -69.74 -34.51 40.46
CA VAL A 993 -70.27 -33.27 41.05
C VAL A 993 -69.47 -32.04 40.61
N ALA A 994 -68.16 -32.20 40.31
CA ALA A 994 -67.30 -31.10 39.88
C ALA A 994 -67.47 -30.73 38.39
N PHE A 995 -67.63 -31.72 37.49
CA PHE A 995 -67.56 -31.51 36.04
C PHE A 995 -68.80 -31.98 35.27
N GLY A 996 -69.78 -32.56 35.94
CA GLY A 996 -70.83 -33.35 35.31
C GLY A 996 -70.26 -34.57 34.57
N MET A 997 -70.78 -34.79 33.37
CA MET A 997 -70.57 -35.98 32.55
C MET A 997 -69.29 -35.90 31.71
N VAL A 998 -68.27 -36.67 32.08
CA VAL A 998 -66.99 -36.79 31.35
C VAL A 998 -66.95 -38.10 30.57
N GLU A 999 -66.62 -38.03 29.27
CA GLU A 999 -66.38 -39.20 28.41
C GLU A 999 -64.89 -39.52 28.29
N ILE A 1000 -64.54 -40.80 28.39
CA ILE A 1000 -63.17 -41.31 28.32
C ILE A 1000 -63.12 -42.48 27.35
N LYS A 1001 -62.32 -42.36 26.28
CA LYS A 1001 -62.04 -43.45 25.33
C LYS A 1001 -60.67 -44.05 25.60
N ALA A 1002 -60.57 -45.36 25.75
CA ALA A 1002 -59.30 -46.05 26.00
C ALA A 1002 -59.27 -47.48 25.46
N ARG A 1003 -58.12 -47.90 24.95
CA ARG A 1003 -57.81 -49.27 24.53
C ARG A 1003 -57.79 -50.25 25.71
N HIS A 1004 -57.38 -49.80 26.89
CA HIS A 1004 -57.28 -50.60 28.11
C HIS A 1004 -58.61 -50.72 28.87
N ASP A 1005 -58.75 -51.77 29.69
CA ASP A 1005 -60.00 -52.05 30.40
C ASP A 1005 -60.11 -51.32 31.74
N LEU A 1006 -60.60 -50.07 31.70
CA LEU A 1006 -60.62 -49.17 32.86
C LEU A 1006 -61.44 -49.70 34.04
N SER A 1007 -62.46 -50.53 33.80
CA SER A 1007 -63.32 -51.15 34.83
C SER A 1007 -62.59 -52.12 35.78
N ARG A 1008 -61.29 -52.39 35.57
CA ARG A 1008 -60.46 -53.19 36.49
C ARG A 1008 -59.57 -52.32 37.41
N MET A 1009 -59.55 -51.00 37.21
CA MET A 1009 -58.78 -50.05 38.02
C MET A 1009 -59.63 -49.58 39.21
N LYS A 1010 -59.09 -49.64 40.43
CA LYS A 1010 -59.86 -49.38 41.67
C LYS A 1010 -59.98 -47.92 42.06
N THR A 1011 -58.98 -47.09 41.73
CA THR A 1011 -58.92 -45.69 42.13
C THR A 1011 -58.37 -44.87 40.97
N LEU A 1012 -59.28 -44.16 40.29
CA LEU A 1012 -58.96 -43.26 39.19
C LEU A 1012 -59.14 -41.81 39.63
N TYR A 1013 -58.24 -40.95 39.16
CA TYR A 1013 -58.29 -39.51 39.34
C TYR A 1013 -58.31 -38.84 37.97
N LEU A 1014 -59.19 -37.85 37.84
CA LEU A 1014 -59.15 -36.88 36.76
C LEU A 1014 -58.37 -35.67 37.29
N ILE A 1015 -57.24 -35.36 36.64
CA ILE A 1015 -56.36 -34.28 37.09
C ILE A 1015 -56.31 -33.16 36.05
N HIS A 1016 -56.35 -31.92 36.54
CA HIS A 1016 -56.04 -30.72 35.79
C HIS A 1016 -54.60 -30.30 36.13
N PRO A 1017 -53.62 -30.49 35.23
CA PRO A 1017 -52.25 -30.00 35.43
C PRO A 1017 -52.25 -28.50 35.74
N TRP A 1018 -51.63 -28.11 36.84
CA TRP A 1018 -51.54 -26.71 37.23
C TRP A 1018 -50.27 -26.07 36.66
N LEU A 1019 -50.39 -24.86 36.11
CA LEU A 1019 -49.30 -24.09 35.52
C LEU A 1019 -49.40 -22.61 35.88
N GLU A 1020 -48.28 -22.02 36.30
CA GLU A 1020 -48.13 -20.59 36.56
C GLU A 1020 -48.42 -19.74 35.30
N THR A 1021 -48.03 -20.23 34.11
CA THR A 1021 -48.21 -19.56 32.81
C THR A 1021 -49.67 -19.32 32.39
N VAL A 1022 -50.65 -19.93 33.08
CA VAL A 1022 -52.09 -19.70 32.85
C VAL A 1022 -52.59 -18.45 33.59
N LEU A 1023 -51.88 -17.97 34.62
CA LEU A 1023 -52.24 -16.77 35.39
C LEU A 1023 -51.92 -15.46 34.66
N GLU A 1024 -50.80 -15.42 33.94
CA GLU A 1024 -50.21 -14.17 33.43
C GLU A 1024 -50.41 -13.94 31.92
N ARG A 1025 -51.13 -14.85 31.25
CA ARG A 1025 -51.40 -14.74 29.80
C ARG A 1025 -52.48 -13.70 29.51
N GLU A 1026 -52.15 -12.72 28.68
CA GLU A 1026 -53.09 -11.70 28.21
C GLU A 1026 -54.27 -12.28 27.43
N ASP A 1027 -55.40 -11.57 27.48
CA ASP A 1027 -56.55 -11.78 26.62
C ASP A 1027 -56.55 -10.72 25.51
N ILE A 1028 -56.78 -11.16 24.27
CA ILE A 1028 -56.56 -10.36 23.08
C ILE A 1028 -57.56 -9.18 23.04
N HIS A 1029 -57.05 -7.94 23.13
CA HIS A 1029 -57.86 -6.76 22.81
C HIS A 1029 -58.32 -6.82 21.35
N GLY A 1030 -59.63 -6.68 21.15
CA GLY A 1030 -60.27 -7.09 19.90
C GLY A 1030 -59.95 -6.21 18.70
N GLY A 1031 -59.58 -6.85 17.58
CA GLY A 1031 -59.84 -6.32 16.24
C GLY A 1031 -58.96 -5.17 15.75
N VAL A 1032 -57.88 -4.84 16.45
CA VAL A 1032 -56.84 -3.92 15.95
C VAL A 1032 -55.49 -4.62 16.04
N LEU A 1033 -54.81 -4.76 14.90
CA LEU A 1033 -53.36 -4.91 14.91
C LEU A 1033 -52.80 -3.59 15.45
N ILE A 1034 -52.37 -3.59 16.71
CA ILE A 1034 -51.43 -2.57 17.16
C ILE A 1034 -50.21 -2.73 16.27
N ASP A 1035 -49.80 -1.63 15.64
CA ASP A 1035 -48.53 -1.53 14.94
C ASP A 1035 -47.44 -1.52 16.02
N ASP A 1036 -47.11 -2.71 16.54
CA ASP A 1036 -45.94 -2.95 17.39
C ASP A 1036 -44.71 -2.63 16.54
N GLY A 1037 -44.36 -1.35 16.60
CA GLY A 1037 -43.84 -0.62 15.44
C GLY A 1037 -42.61 -1.28 14.84
N VAL A 1038 -42.58 -1.31 13.51
CA VAL A 1038 -41.46 -1.79 12.69
C VAL A 1038 -40.12 -1.43 13.32
N ALA A 1039 -39.50 -2.40 13.99
CA ALA A 1039 -38.12 -2.28 14.43
C ALA A 1039 -37.28 -2.07 13.16
N PRO A 1040 -36.66 -0.89 12.97
CA PRO A 1040 -36.12 -0.52 11.67
C PRO A 1040 -34.97 -1.47 11.28
N PRO A 1041 -34.69 -1.64 9.97
CA PRO A 1041 -33.51 -2.37 9.55
C PRO A 1041 -32.27 -1.74 10.21
N PRO A 1042 -31.37 -2.54 10.83
CA PRO A 1042 -30.32 -2.03 11.69
C PRO A 1042 -29.41 -1.05 10.94
N SER A 1043 -29.62 0.22 11.23
CA SER A 1043 -28.95 1.40 10.68
C SER A 1043 -28.56 2.29 11.87
N PRO A 1044 -27.54 3.15 11.73
CA PRO A 1044 -26.53 3.28 12.77
C PRO A 1044 -27.06 3.89 14.07
N LEU A 1045 -26.73 3.24 15.19
CA LEU A 1045 -26.83 3.83 16.52
C LEU A 1045 -25.79 4.94 16.65
N THR A 1046 -26.22 6.19 16.49
CA THR A 1046 -25.52 7.37 16.97
C THR A 1046 -25.79 7.56 18.46
N ASP A 1047 -24.74 7.74 19.24
CA ASP A 1047 -24.63 8.46 20.52
C ASP A 1047 -25.86 8.51 21.46
N GLY A 1048 -25.73 7.98 22.70
CA GLY A 1048 -26.68 8.38 23.75
C GLY A 1048 -26.84 7.53 25.01
N GLU A 1049 -26.21 6.37 25.17
CA GLU A 1049 -26.29 5.59 26.42
C GLU A 1049 -24.91 5.28 26.99
N GLU A 1050 -24.66 5.84 28.18
CA GLU A 1050 -23.56 5.44 29.07
C GLU A 1050 -23.94 4.08 29.69
N LEU A 1051 -23.02 3.11 29.65
CA LEU A 1051 -23.18 1.80 30.29
C LEU A 1051 -21.90 1.48 31.04
N ASP A 1052 -22.04 1.12 32.31
CA ASP A 1052 -20.99 1.21 33.33
C ASP A 1052 -19.72 0.39 33.02
N ASP A 1053 -18.57 1.07 33.03
CA ASP A 1053 -17.25 0.46 33.00
C ASP A 1053 -16.85 -0.06 34.40
N GLU A 1054 -17.35 -1.23 34.83
CA GLU A 1054 -16.72 -1.94 35.96
C GLU A 1054 -16.87 -3.48 35.91
N GLU A 1055 -16.04 -4.14 35.08
CA GLU A 1055 -15.77 -5.59 35.20
C GLU A 1055 -14.29 -5.87 34.87
N ILE A 1056 -13.40 -5.44 35.77
CA ILE A 1056 -11.96 -5.75 35.75
C ILE A 1056 -11.72 -7.01 36.59
N ASP A 1057 -11.85 -8.18 35.95
CA ASP A 1057 -11.55 -9.46 36.61
C ASP A 1057 -10.04 -9.59 36.87
N ASN A 1058 -9.69 -9.82 38.14
CA ASN A 1058 -8.34 -10.21 38.56
C ASN A 1058 -8.19 -11.74 38.42
N ASP A 1059 -7.19 -12.18 37.65
CA ASP A 1059 -6.95 -13.59 37.38
C ASP A 1059 -6.23 -14.27 38.57
N SER A 1060 -6.98 -14.89 39.49
CA SER A 1060 -6.41 -15.69 40.59
C SER A 1060 -7.24 -16.92 40.97
N SER A 1061 -7.06 -18.00 40.21
CA SER A 1061 -7.10 -19.41 40.65
C SER A 1061 -8.15 -19.84 41.71
N SER A 1062 -9.25 -20.45 41.26
CA SER A 1062 -9.77 -21.67 41.91
C SER A 1062 -10.57 -22.53 40.93
N PHE A 1063 -10.58 -23.85 41.13
CA PHE A 1063 -11.56 -24.72 40.49
C PHE A 1063 -12.87 -24.61 41.28
N ALA A 1064 -13.91 -24.07 40.66
CA ALA A 1064 -15.28 -24.08 41.15
C ALA A 1064 -16.20 -24.79 40.14
N GLU A 1065 -17.31 -25.34 40.62
CA GLU A 1065 -18.26 -26.08 39.79
C GLU A 1065 -19.03 -25.11 38.84
N PRO A 1066 -19.47 -25.58 37.65
CA PRO A 1066 -20.15 -24.71 36.70
C PRO A 1066 -21.54 -24.31 37.20
N GLU A 1067 -21.69 -23.05 37.62
CA GLU A 1067 -23.00 -22.48 37.94
C GLU A 1067 -23.93 -22.50 36.72
N PHE A 1068 -25.21 -22.76 36.96
CA PHE A 1068 -26.22 -22.83 35.91
C PHE A 1068 -26.46 -21.44 35.32
N PRO A 1069 -26.48 -21.28 33.98
CA PRO A 1069 -26.82 -20.00 33.37
C PRO A 1069 -28.27 -19.64 33.72
N SER A 1070 -28.47 -18.45 34.28
CA SER A 1070 -29.80 -17.93 34.57
C SER A 1070 -30.63 -17.84 33.27
N HIS A 1071 -31.85 -18.37 33.33
CA HIS A 1071 -32.82 -18.21 32.25
C HIS A 1071 -33.10 -16.72 32.01
N PRO A 1072 -33.45 -16.31 30.77
CA PRO A 1072 -33.92 -14.95 30.53
C PRO A 1072 -35.10 -14.68 31.47
N ALA A 1073 -35.02 -13.59 32.24
CA ALA A 1073 -36.06 -13.24 33.19
C ALA A 1073 -37.42 -13.15 32.48
N PRO A 1074 -38.51 -13.71 33.06
CA PRO A 1074 -39.83 -13.56 32.46
C PRO A 1074 -40.15 -12.07 32.32
N ILE A 1075 -40.78 -11.70 31.20
CA ILE A 1075 -41.13 -10.31 30.90
C ILE A 1075 -41.99 -9.79 32.06
N ARG A 1076 -41.41 -8.89 32.85
CA ARG A 1076 -42.05 -8.41 34.07
C ARG A 1076 -43.13 -7.40 33.69
N MET A 1077 -44.33 -7.94 33.47
CA MET A 1077 -45.54 -7.18 33.16
C MET A 1077 -45.73 -6.02 34.16
N PRO A 1078 -46.36 -4.90 33.74
CA PRO A 1078 -46.83 -3.90 34.69
C PRO A 1078 -47.70 -4.57 35.77
N SER A 1079 -47.58 -4.12 37.03
CA SER A 1079 -47.99 -4.91 38.19
C SER A 1079 -49.52 -4.99 38.35
N MET A 1080 -50.14 -5.90 37.60
CA MET A 1080 -51.53 -6.33 37.77
C MET A 1080 -51.80 -6.70 39.23
N ASP A 1081 -52.84 -6.12 39.83
CA ASP A 1081 -53.18 -6.35 41.22
C ASP A 1081 -53.64 -7.79 41.51
N LYS A 1082 -53.62 -8.16 42.80
CA LYS A 1082 -54.03 -9.49 43.27
C LYS A 1082 -55.51 -9.78 42.99
N GLU A 1083 -56.38 -8.76 42.94
CA GLU A 1083 -57.80 -8.97 42.70
C GLU A 1083 -58.07 -9.39 41.25
N THR A 1084 -57.51 -8.67 40.27
CA THR A 1084 -57.64 -8.97 38.85
C THR A 1084 -57.01 -10.32 38.51
N ARG A 1085 -55.87 -10.65 39.15
CA ARG A 1085 -55.25 -11.99 39.05
C ARG A 1085 -56.17 -13.11 39.56
N ALA A 1086 -56.80 -12.93 40.72
CA ALA A 1086 -57.74 -13.91 41.29
C ALA A 1086 -59.06 -14.02 40.46
N ARG A 1087 -59.59 -12.90 39.97
CA ARG A 1087 -60.74 -12.85 39.04
C ARG A 1087 -60.46 -13.61 37.74
N ARG A 1088 -59.30 -13.36 37.11
CA ARG A 1088 -58.84 -14.08 35.91
C ARG A 1088 -58.72 -15.58 36.14
N LEU A 1089 -58.15 -16.00 37.27
CA LEU A 1089 -58.05 -17.43 37.63
C LEU A 1089 -59.42 -18.11 37.68
N VAL A 1090 -60.42 -17.51 38.34
CA VAL A 1090 -61.76 -18.11 38.44
C VAL A 1090 -62.44 -18.19 37.07
N ALA A 1091 -62.28 -17.18 36.21
CA ALA A 1091 -62.79 -17.20 34.85
C ALA A 1091 -62.13 -18.30 34.00
N ARG A 1092 -60.80 -18.43 34.06
CA ARG A 1092 -60.02 -19.48 33.35
C ARG A 1092 -60.42 -20.89 33.78
N LEU A 1093 -60.59 -21.13 35.09
CA LEU A 1093 -61.02 -22.44 35.61
C LEU A 1093 -62.43 -22.83 35.12
N ARG A 1094 -63.32 -21.87 34.87
CA ARG A 1094 -64.69 -22.12 34.37
C ARG A 1094 -64.79 -22.39 32.86
N GLN A 1095 -63.68 -22.32 32.11
CA GLN A 1095 -63.64 -22.76 30.71
C GLN A 1095 -63.42 -24.28 30.58
N PRO A 1096 -63.79 -24.90 29.44
CA PRO A 1096 -63.41 -26.27 29.15
C PRO A 1096 -61.88 -26.42 29.07
N PHE A 1097 -61.34 -27.41 29.77
CA PHE A 1097 -59.92 -27.74 29.79
C PHE A 1097 -59.69 -29.23 29.49
N GLY A 1098 -58.54 -29.54 28.93
CA GLY A 1098 -58.08 -30.91 28.73
C GLY A 1098 -57.52 -31.50 30.03
N ALA A 1099 -57.97 -32.69 30.39
CA ALA A 1099 -57.65 -33.36 31.65
C ALA A 1099 -56.84 -34.65 31.42
N LEU A 1100 -56.05 -35.05 32.42
CA LEU A 1100 -55.31 -36.32 32.37
C LEU A 1100 -55.99 -37.36 33.28
N LEU A 1101 -56.12 -38.59 32.79
CA LEU A 1101 -56.56 -39.73 33.60
C LEU A 1101 -55.36 -40.39 34.27
N VAL A 1102 -55.44 -40.59 35.59
CA VAL A 1102 -54.36 -41.15 36.40
C VAL A 1102 -54.91 -42.23 37.33
N THR A 1103 -54.22 -43.36 37.44
CA THR A 1103 -54.52 -44.42 38.43
C THR A 1103 -53.52 -44.35 39.58
N LEU A 1104 -53.97 -44.68 40.79
CA LEU A 1104 -53.07 -45.03 41.88
C LEU A 1104 -52.39 -46.37 41.56
N ALA A 1105 -51.06 -46.41 41.56
CA ALA A 1105 -50.28 -47.58 41.15
C ALA A 1105 -49.72 -48.37 42.35
N SER A 1106 -49.23 -47.69 43.39
CA SER A 1106 -48.90 -48.33 44.66
C SER A 1106 -48.97 -47.37 45.85
N THR A 1107 -49.27 -47.93 47.03
CA THR A 1107 -49.31 -47.19 48.30
C THR A 1107 -48.07 -47.52 49.12
N GLY A 1108 -47.01 -46.72 48.97
CA GLY A 1108 -45.80 -46.83 49.77
C GLY A 1108 -46.03 -46.40 51.22
N ARG A 1109 -45.10 -46.75 52.14
CA ARG A 1109 -45.18 -46.33 53.56
C ARG A 1109 -45.09 -44.80 53.78
N ARG A 1110 -44.77 -44.01 52.76
CA ARG A 1110 -44.66 -42.53 52.82
C ARG A 1110 -45.11 -41.78 51.55
N THR A 1111 -45.28 -42.44 50.40
CA THR A 1111 -45.72 -41.81 49.15
C THR A 1111 -46.84 -42.62 48.48
N MET A 1112 -47.72 -41.91 47.79
CA MET A 1112 -48.71 -42.50 46.88
C MET A 1112 -48.14 -42.38 45.46
N ASP A 1113 -47.77 -43.52 44.86
CA ASP A 1113 -47.20 -43.54 43.52
C ASP A 1113 -48.33 -43.68 42.48
N TYR A 1114 -48.41 -42.72 41.57
CA TYR A 1114 -49.44 -42.62 40.54
C TYR A 1114 -48.90 -42.99 39.15
N ARG A 1115 -49.81 -43.29 38.21
CA ARG A 1115 -49.45 -43.53 36.80
C ARG A 1115 -50.53 -42.99 35.86
N ARG A 1116 -50.16 -42.28 34.80
CA ARG A 1116 -51.08 -41.88 33.73
C ARG A 1116 -51.65 -43.12 33.05
N VAL A 1117 -52.92 -43.05 32.69
CA VAL A 1117 -53.61 -44.06 31.91
C VAL A 1117 -53.71 -43.56 30.47
N ALA A 1118 -53.20 -44.36 29.53
CA ALA A 1118 -53.27 -44.08 28.10
C ALA A 1118 -54.73 -43.96 27.63
N ALA A 1119 -55.03 -42.89 26.87
CA ALA A 1119 -56.33 -42.61 26.29
C ALA A 1119 -56.25 -42.50 24.76
N ASP A 1120 -57.28 -43.01 24.09
CA ASP A 1120 -57.40 -43.05 22.62
C ASP A 1120 -58.00 -41.74 22.06
N SER A 1121 -58.49 -40.87 22.94
CA SER A 1121 -58.95 -39.51 22.64
C SER A 1121 -58.58 -38.59 23.79
N LEU A 1122 -58.48 -37.29 23.50
CA LEU A 1122 -58.22 -36.30 24.52
C LEU A 1122 -59.45 -36.18 25.45
N ILE A 1123 -59.24 -36.15 26.76
CA ILE A 1123 -60.31 -36.06 27.76
C ILE A 1123 -60.55 -34.58 28.05
N THR A 1124 -61.80 -34.14 28.01
CA THR A 1124 -62.19 -32.75 28.30
C THR A 1124 -63.11 -32.70 29.52
N ALA A 1125 -62.97 -31.65 30.30
CA ALA A 1125 -63.79 -31.36 31.47
C ALA A 1125 -64.02 -29.85 31.60
N GLN A 1126 -65.08 -29.44 32.28
CA GLN A 1126 -65.39 -28.05 32.60
C GLN A 1126 -66.04 -28.03 33.98
N PHE A 1127 -65.63 -27.12 34.86
CA PHE A 1127 -66.26 -27.00 36.18
C PHE A 1127 -67.72 -26.51 36.05
N GLN A 1128 -68.65 -27.13 36.79
CA GLN A 1128 -70.04 -26.67 36.83
C GLN A 1128 -70.17 -25.34 37.60
N GLU A 1129 -71.15 -24.53 37.22
CA GLU A 1129 -71.34 -23.16 37.74
C GLU A 1129 -71.65 -23.10 39.25
N GLY A 1130 -72.09 -24.22 39.84
CA GLY A 1130 -72.38 -24.37 41.27
C GLY A 1130 -71.26 -24.93 42.16
N VAL A 1131 -70.06 -25.22 41.63
CA VAL A 1131 -68.94 -25.75 42.43
C VAL A 1131 -68.31 -24.64 43.29
N SER A 1132 -68.05 -24.90 44.58
CA SER A 1132 -67.40 -23.94 45.47
C SER A 1132 -65.90 -23.83 45.19
N LEU A 1133 -65.36 -22.61 45.31
CA LEU A 1133 -63.91 -22.39 45.23
C LEU A 1133 -63.15 -23.11 46.36
N ALA A 1134 -63.80 -23.35 47.51
CA ALA A 1134 -63.26 -24.17 48.60
C ALA A 1134 -63.11 -25.65 48.21
N ASP A 1135 -64.09 -26.22 47.49
CA ASP A 1135 -64.04 -27.61 47.00
C ASP A 1135 -62.89 -27.81 45.99
N ILE A 1136 -62.59 -26.77 45.21
CA ILE A 1136 -61.46 -26.73 44.28
C ILE A 1136 -60.14 -26.66 45.06
N LEU A 1137 -60.06 -25.78 46.06
CA LEU A 1137 -58.88 -25.58 46.92
C LEU A 1137 -58.48 -26.87 47.67
N ASP A 1138 -59.43 -27.61 48.24
CA ASP A 1138 -59.18 -28.89 48.94
C ASP A 1138 -58.70 -30.03 48.02
N ASN A 1139 -58.80 -29.85 46.70
CA ASN A 1139 -58.31 -30.79 45.69
C ASN A 1139 -57.01 -30.36 45.00
N VAL A 1140 -56.39 -29.25 45.42
CA VAL A 1140 -55.04 -28.84 44.98
C VAL A 1140 -53.98 -29.77 45.61
N ARG A 1141 -53.21 -30.47 44.77
CA ARG A 1141 -52.22 -31.48 45.18
C ARG A 1141 -50.97 -31.43 44.30
N VAL A 1142 -49.85 -31.94 44.82
CA VAL A 1142 -48.68 -32.31 44.01
C VAL A 1142 -48.60 -33.83 44.00
N LEU A 1143 -48.64 -34.45 42.82
CA LEU A 1143 -48.64 -35.91 42.66
C LEU A 1143 -47.25 -36.41 42.23
N ASP A 1144 -46.87 -37.59 42.75
CA ASP A 1144 -45.73 -38.38 42.28
C ASP A 1144 -46.18 -39.32 41.16
N VAL A 1145 -45.89 -38.99 39.89
CA VAL A 1145 -46.27 -39.81 38.73
C VAL A 1145 -45.05 -40.56 38.19
N LEU A 1146 -45.20 -41.89 38.05
CA LEU A 1146 -44.24 -42.84 37.45
C LEU A 1146 -44.39 -42.91 35.93
#